data_AF-A0AA42VFJ9-F1
#
_entry.id   AF-A0AA42VFJ9-F1
#
_cell.length_a   1.000
_cell.length_b   1.000
_cell.length_c   1.000
_cell.angle_alpha   90.00
_cell.angle_beta   90.00
_cell.angle_gamma   90.00
#
_symmetry.space_group_name_H-M   'P 1'
#
loop_
_entity.id
_entity.type
_entity.pdbx_description
1 polymer ?
#
loop_
_entity_poly.entity_id
_entity_poly.type
_entity_poly.pdbx_seq_one_letter_code
_entity_poly.pdbx_strand_id
1 'polypeptide(L)'
;MTIKARPDTLPAQPSQGQQWTVHGKPLIERVEIGDVVMQQHTYESPEHVICTLPETGEQLIQFIAKEPDFKGIGLGKARALWQLLGEQFHATLRTDTPESRERLKGILSDVSIDALFNGYAKYKNLNHCNWMAECRIPSPIQQRILKFHGESSVDAIKANPYLLVGFGMGFEDVDALSQTKFEVELKDPTRLSAALEFTIHAEVEKGHTYTTQARLRPLLTKLLGDGELAAQAFKAGYHQAQYVLNHEAGTYHPTAQLLMETVVAKRLLKLAKQQNRYDESTNAAFLAAVNELPYELTAMQNEAVLTALNNAVSCITGGAGTGKTTVLRTALRAYGKMGFEVHAVALSGRAAMRLYESIGFRTMTISALLRQEPIEPSDGFPSHLLVIDEASMIDLPTMYRLTNHLHPTVRIIFTGDPNQLPPIGCGKVLADIVASQAIANVTLDIVKRQKGATGIPEYSMQVNQGLIPEHLSMGNVYFHETSKERIAQVCAELYQQSPENSRVVGATTAMVAEINNLIQEAVNPDGARMIFEMYGETYRRNDLRQGDVILFTQNNYEKGIQNGSLGTLTRAVGAGDDYGVVELDTGESVYVTQSLLDCMRLGYCITLHKAQGSQFPRIIIALQKGRIVDRAWLYTAITRAEHEVHIVGSTAEFAAITKAPSNAHNRNSYLRDLLKK
;
A
#
# COMPACT_ATOMS: atom_id res chain seq x y z
N MET A 1 -36.09 8.45 20.53
CA MET A 1 -35.91 7.61 19.32
C MET A 1 -34.43 7.35 19.17
N THR A 2 -34.03 6.10 18.91
CA THR A 2 -32.64 5.67 18.79
C THR A 2 -32.46 4.96 17.46
N ILE A 3 -31.43 5.30 16.69
CA ILE A 3 -31.14 4.66 15.39
C ILE A 3 -29.78 3.98 15.51
N LYS A 4 -29.75 2.66 15.33
CA LYS A 4 -28.51 1.88 15.23
C LYS A 4 -28.31 1.50 13.76
N ALA A 5 -27.47 2.26 13.07
CA ALA A 5 -27.11 2.03 11.66
C ALA A 5 -25.59 1.90 11.52
N ARG A 6 -25.14 1.15 10.50
CA ARG A 6 -23.72 1.11 10.15
C ARG A 6 -23.34 2.46 9.51
N PRO A 7 -22.20 3.07 9.84
CA PRO A 7 -21.79 4.34 9.24
C PRO A 7 -21.78 4.30 7.70
N ASP A 8 -21.43 3.16 7.12
CA ASP A 8 -21.31 2.98 5.67
C ASP A 8 -22.65 2.96 4.91
N THR A 9 -23.76 2.80 5.63
CA THR A 9 -25.12 2.80 5.07
C THR A 9 -25.79 4.16 5.15
N LEU A 10 -25.11 5.18 5.69
CA LEU A 10 -25.63 6.53 5.81
C LEU A 10 -25.19 7.40 4.62
N PRO A 11 -26.08 8.22 4.04
CA PRO A 11 -25.74 9.16 2.96
C PRO A 11 -24.81 10.29 3.40
N ALA A 12 -24.74 10.58 4.71
CA ALA A 12 -23.84 11.55 5.32
C ALA A 12 -23.53 11.15 6.78
N GLN A 13 -22.48 11.73 7.38
CA GLN A 13 -22.29 11.56 8.83
C GLN A 13 -23.32 12.40 9.59
N PRO A 14 -23.97 11.83 10.64
CA PRO A 14 -24.96 12.55 11.43
C PRO A 14 -24.36 13.77 12.16
N SER A 15 -25.03 14.92 12.03
CA SER A 15 -24.70 16.16 12.73
C SER A 15 -25.95 16.91 13.18
N GLN A 16 -25.77 17.83 14.13
CA GLN A 16 -26.89 18.57 14.73
C GLN A 16 -27.50 19.56 13.73
N GLY A 17 -28.81 19.40 13.44
CA GLY A 17 -29.55 20.28 12.53
C GLY A 17 -29.89 19.64 11.18
N GLN A 18 -29.30 18.49 10.85
CA GLN A 18 -29.71 17.68 9.71
C GLN A 18 -31.11 17.11 9.88
N GLN A 19 -31.82 16.91 8.76
CA GLN A 19 -33.10 16.22 8.73
C GLN A 19 -32.93 14.81 8.22
N TRP A 20 -33.44 13.87 9.01
CA TRP A 20 -33.32 12.45 8.75
C TRP A 20 -34.70 11.82 8.72
N THR A 21 -35.02 11.17 7.60
CA THR A 21 -36.19 10.30 7.48
C THR A 21 -35.73 8.85 7.58
N VAL A 22 -36.32 8.11 8.52
CA VAL A 22 -35.95 6.71 8.81
C VAL A 22 -37.14 5.83 8.50
N HIS A 23 -36.97 4.90 7.56
CA HIS A 23 -37.97 3.90 7.23
C HIS A 23 -37.55 2.53 7.79
N GLY A 24 -38.46 1.87 8.49
CA GLY A 24 -38.26 0.55 9.05
C GLY A 24 -39.27 0.24 10.15
N LYS A 25 -39.21 -0.97 10.69
CA LYS A 25 -40.02 -1.36 11.86
C LYS A 25 -39.25 -1.02 13.14
N PRO A 26 -39.74 -0.11 14.01
CA PRO A 26 -39.09 0.16 15.28
C PRO A 26 -39.35 -0.95 16.29
N LEU A 27 -38.37 -1.27 17.10
CA LEU A 27 -38.58 -1.92 18.40
C LEU A 27 -39.07 -0.85 19.38
N ILE A 28 -40.25 -1.06 19.97
CA ILE A 28 -40.86 -0.11 20.91
C ILE A 28 -40.75 -0.68 22.32
N GLU A 29 -40.01 0.01 23.18
CA GLU A 29 -39.82 -0.37 24.59
C GLU A 29 -40.35 0.74 25.50
N ARG A 30 -40.94 0.36 26.64
CA ARG A 30 -41.30 1.32 27.69
C ARG A 30 -40.11 1.47 28.62
N VAL A 31 -39.66 2.70 28.80
CA VAL A 31 -38.53 3.05 29.66
C VAL A 31 -39.04 4.02 30.72
N GLU A 32 -38.83 3.68 31.99
CA GLU A 32 -39.13 4.56 33.12
C GLU A 32 -37.85 5.29 33.53
N ILE A 33 -37.85 6.61 33.46
CA ILE A 33 -36.75 7.46 33.91
C ILE A 33 -37.29 8.46 34.94
N GLY A 34 -37.05 8.18 36.22
CA GLY A 34 -37.66 8.93 37.32
C GLY A 34 -39.19 8.74 37.33
N ASP A 35 -39.94 9.83 37.42
CA ASP A 35 -41.41 9.82 37.41
C ASP A 35 -42.04 9.82 36.00
N VAL A 36 -41.22 9.71 34.94
CA VAL A 36 -41.69 9.80 33.54
C VAL A 36 -41.61 8.43 32.86
N VAL A 37 -42.75 7.97 32.36
CA VAL A 37 -42.85 6.79 31.48
C VAL A 37 -42.74 7.26 30.04
N MET A 38 -41.71 6.80 29.33
CA MET A 38 -41.46 7.14 27.92
C MET A 38 -41.45 5.89 27.04
N GLN A 39 -41.94 6.03 25.80
CA GLN A 39 -41.81 4.99 24.78
C GLN A 39 -40.55 5.26 23.94
N GLN A 40 -39.56 4.39 24.07
CA GLN A 40 -38.36 4.44 23.25
C GLN A 40 -38.57 3.63 21.97
N HIS A 41 -38.49 4.30 20.83
CA HIS A 41 -38.49 3.67 19.51
C HIS A 41 -37.03 3.47 19.08
N THR A 42 -36.59 2.22 18.97
CA THR A 42 -35.24 1.86 18.51
C THR A 42 -35.31 1.21 17.13
N TYR A 43 -34.68 1.82 16.13
CA TYR A 43 -34.53 1.26 14.79
C TYR A 43 -33.16 0.56 14.71
N GLU A 44 -33.15 -0.76 14.68
CA GLU A 44 -31.93 -1.55 14.45
C GLU A 44 -31.83 -1.91 12.98
N SER A 45 -30.79 -1.42 12.29
CA SER A 45 -30.59 -1.61 10.84
C SER A 45 -31.81 -1.20 10.00
N PRO A 46 -32.22 0.09 10.03
CA PRO A 46 -33.36 0.58 9.26
C PRO A 46 -33.27 0.25 7.76
N GLU A 47 -34.42 0.01 7.13
CA GLU A 47 -34.51 -0.37 5.71
C GLU A 47 -33.97 0.74 4.80
N HIS A 48 -34.31 2.00 5.10
CA HIS A 48 -33.79 3.19 4.43
C HIS A 48 -33.60 4.36 5.39
N VAL A 49 -32.52 5.12 5.18
CA VAL A 49 -32.21 6.34 5.93
C VAL A 49 -31.87 7.45 4.93
N ILE A 50 -32.70 8.48 4.89
CA ILE A 50 -32.60 9.58 3.93
C ILE A 50 -32.19 10.82 4.73
N CYS A 51 -31.13 11.50 4.30
CA CYS A 51 -30.78 12.83 4.80
C CYS A 51 -31.22 13.86 3.77
N THR A 52 -32.12 14.77 4.10
CA THR A 52 -32.53 15.83 3.17
C THR A 52 -31.91 17.16 3.55
N LEU A 53 -31.62 17.98 2.54
CA LEU A 53 -31.47 19.41 2.76
C LEU A 53 -32.85 19.94 3.14
N PRO A 54 -32.97 20.76 4.20
CA PRO A 54 -34.28 21.29 4.55
C PRO A 54 -34.80 22.20 3.45
N GLU A 55 -36.02 21.98 3.00
CA GLU A 55 -36.64 22.73 1.90
C GLU A 55 -37.43 23.96 2.39
N THR A 56 -37.79 23.99 3.67
CA THR A 56 -38.53 25.11 4.26
C THR A 56 -37.58 26.11 4.91
N GLY A 57 -37.89 27.40 4.78
CA GLY A 57 -36.99 28.49 5.18
C GLY A 57 -36.49 28.39 6.62
N GLU A 58 -37.39 28.14 7.58
CA GLU A 58 -37.01 28.09 9.00
C GLU A 58 -36.11 26.91 9.33
N GLN A 59 -36.28 25.79 8.63
CA GLN A 59 -35.47 24.59 8.83
C GLN A 59 -34.09 24.76 8.19
N LEU A 60 -34.01 25.39 7.01
CA LEU A 60 -32.74 25.68 6.35
C LEU A 60 -31.90 26.67 7.17
N ILE A 61 -32.56 27.68 7.75
CA ILE A 61 -31.94 28.63 8.68
C ILE A 61 -31.30 27.90 9.86
N GLN A 62 -32.02 26.95 10.47
CA GLN A 62 -31.50 26.19 11.61
C GLN A 62 -30.34 25.26 11.22
N PHE A 63 -30.40 24.65 10.05
CA PHE A 63 -29.36 23.77 9.53
C PHE A 63 -28.04 24.53 9.32
N ILE A 64 -28.07 25.60 8.52
CA ILE A 64 -26.87 26.44 8.25
C ILE A 64 -26.28 26.98 9.55
N ALA A 65 -27.12 27.34 10.52
CA ALA A 65 -26.66 27.94 11.77
C ALA A 65 -25.98 26.97 12.74
N LYS A 66 -26.25 25.66 12.63
CA LYS A 66 -25.79 24.63 13.58
C LYS A 66 -24.75 23.71 12.98
N GLU A 67 -24.73 23.59 11.66
CA GLU A 67 -23.84 22.69 10.94
C GLU A 67 -22.39 23.21 10.94
N PRO A 68 -21.39 22.43 11.40
CA PRO A 68 -20.00 22.88 11.54
C PRO A 68 -19.32 23.31 10.23
N ASP A 69 -19.84 22.91 9.07
CA ASP A 69 -19.30 23.28 7.76
C ASP A 69 -19.60 24.75 7.38
N PHE A 70 -20.63 25.38 7.98
CA PHE A 70 -21.06 26.75 7.68
C PHE A 70 -20.50 27.76 8.71
N LYS A 71 -19.19 27.66 8.99
CA LYS A 71 -18.53 28.45 10.04
C LYS A 71 -18.72 29.96 9.83
N GLY A 72 -19.07 30.65 10.92
CA GLY A 72 -19.28 32.09 10.93
C GLY A 72 -20.68 32.54 10.48
N ILE A 73 -21.59 31.61 10.17
CA ILE A 73 -22.99 31.87 9.81
C ILE A 73 -23.90 31.40 10.96
N GLY A 74 -24.12 32.23 11.97
CA GLY A 74 -25.09 31.94 13.04
C GLY A 74 -26.55 32.21 12.61
N LEU A 75 -27.51 31.92 13.51
CA LEU A 75 -28.96 32.07 13.26
C LEU A 75 -29.35 33.43 12.65
N GLY A 76 -28.78 34.53 13.14
CA GLY A 76 -29.07 35.87 12.62
C GLY A 76 -28.65 36.06 11.16
N LYS A 77 -27.44 35.61 10.79
CA LYS A 77 -26.94 35.67 9.42
C LYS A 77 -27.68 34.70 8.50
N ALA A 78 -28.01 33.50 9.00
CA ALA A 78 -28.80 32.52 8.26
C ALA A 78 -30.21 33.05 7.94
N ARG A 79 -30.87 33.76 8.88
CA ARG A 79 -32.14 34.46 8.63
C ARG A 79 -32.02 35.55 7.57
N ALA A 80 -30.98 36.39 7.68
CA ALA A 80 -30.74 37.46 6.70
C ALA A 80 -30.45 36.91 5.29
N LEU A 81 -29.69 35.81 5.20
CA LEU A 81 -29.47 35.07 3.96
C LEU A 81 -30.77 34.55 3.34
N TRP A 82 -31.64 33.96 4.16
CA TRP A 82 -32.93 33.47 3.68
C TRP A 82 -33.86 34.60 3.25
N GLN A 83 -33.86 35.74 3.95
CA GLN A 83 -34.61 36.92 3.54
C GLN A 83 -34.11 37.52 2.23
N LEU A 84 -32.80 37.49 1.99
CA LEU A 84 -32.20 38.00 0.75
C LEU A 84 -32.47 37.08 -0.45
N LEU A 85 -32.33 35.77 -0.26
CA LEU A 85 -32.33 34.81 -1.37
C LEU A 85 -33.66 34.08 -1.56
N GLY A 86 -34.40 33.81 -0.48
CA GLY A 86 -35.63 33.03 -0.48
C GLY A 86 -35.52 31.75 -1.31
N GLU A 87 -36.45 31.56 -2.24
CA GLU A 87 -36.47 30.42 -3.17
C GLU A 87 -35.24 30.36 -4.11
N GLN A 88 -34.53 31.48 -4.31
CA GLN A 88 -33.30 31.52 -5.10
C GLN A 88 -32.06 31.06 -4.33
N PHE A 89 -32.19 30.64 -3.06
CA PHE A 89 -31.07 30.20 -2.23
C PHE A 89 -30.25 29.10 -2.90
N HIS A 90 -30.90 28.01 -3.32
CA HIS A 90 -30.22 26.88 -3.98
C HIS A 90 -29.68 27.25 -5.37
N ALA A 91 -30.39 28.10 -6.12
CA ALA A 91 -29.94 28.54 -7.43
C ALA A 91 -28.67 29.41 -7.34
N THR A 92 -28.59 30.28 -6.33
CA THR A 92 -27.46 31.19 -6.10
C THR A 92 -26.21 30.42 -5.64
N LEU A 93 -26.37 29.39 -4.81
CA LEU A 93 -25.23 28.62 -4.28
C LEU A 93 -24.80 27.44 -5.16
N ARG A 94 -25.54 27.15 -6.25
CA ARG A 94 -25.23 26.04 -7.17
C ARG A 94 -23.87 26.18 -7.84
N THR A 95 -23.51 27.42 -8.18
CA THR A 95 -22.26 27.77 -8.87
C THR A 95 -21.67 29.01 -8.22
N ASP A 96 -20.42 28.90 -7.76
CA ASP A 96 -19.69 30.00 -7.16
C ASP A 96 -19.20 30.97 -8.26
N THR A 97 -19.92 32.09 -8.40
CA THR A 97 -19.67 33.13 -9.42
C THR A 97 -19.40 34.49 -8.78
N PRO A 98 -18.62 35.39 -9.42
CA PRO A 98 -18.40 36.74 -8.91
C PRO A 98 -19.71 37.49 -8.58
N GLU A 99 -20.75 37.32 -9.41
CA GLU A 99 -22.06 37.92 -9.25
C GLU A 99 -22.80 37.37 -8.02
N SER A 100 -22.73 36.05 -7.79
CA SER A 100 -23.31 35.42 -6.60
C SER A 100 -22.60 35.83 -5.31
N ARG A 101 -21.26 35.97 -5.33
CA ARG A 101 -20.48 36.44 -4.18
C ARG A 101 -20.80 37.89 -3.84
N GLU A 102 -20.90 38.76 -4.85
CA GLU A 102 -21.21 40.18 -4.66
C GLU A 102 -22.59 40.38 -4.00
N ARG A 103 -23.58 39.57 -4.38
CA ARG A 103 -24.90 39.53 -3.72
C ARG A 103 -24.82 39.23 -2.22
N LEU A 104 -23.82 38.47 -1.77
CA LEU A 104 -23.70 37.99 -0.38
C LEU A 104 -22.84 38.89 0.52
N LYS A 105 -21.95 39.72 -0.05
CA LYS A 105 -21.04 40.60 0.71
C LYS A 105 -21.75 41.62 1.61
N GLY A 106 -23.01 41.96 1.31
CA GLY A 106 -23.82 42.82 2.16
C GLY A 106 -24.25 42.18 3.49
N ILE A 107 -24.14 40.85 3.63
CA ILE A 107 -24.65 40.09 4.78
C ILE A 107 -23.55 39.21 5.42
N LEU A 108 -22.61 38.73 4.61
CA LEU A 108 -21.55 37.82 5.03
C LEU A 108 -20.16 38.41 4.74
N SER A 109 -19.18 38.07 5.57
CA SER A 109 -17.77 38.30 5.26
C SER A 109 -17.26 37.30 4.23
N ASP A 110 -16.17 37.60 3.54
CA ASP A 110 -15.58 36.70 2.53
C ASP A 110 -15.31 35.29 3.09
N VAL A 111 -14.82 35.19 4.34
CA VAL A 111 -14.62 33.90 5.04
C VAL A 111 -15.93 33.13 5.24
N SER A 112 -17.03 33.82 5.56
CA SER A 112 -18.34 33.19 5.70
C SER A 112 -18.99 32.86 4.34
N ILE A 113 -18.68 33.61 3.28
CA ILE A 113 -19.09 33.29 1.91
C ILE A 113 -18.38 32.01 1.45
N ASP A 114 -17.08 31.90 1.68
CA ASP A 114 -16.33 30.67 1.38
C ASP A 114 -16.87 29.48 2.17
N ALA A 115 -17.18 29.65 3.47
CA ALA A 115 -17.81 28.61 4.27
C ALA A 115 -19.22 28.24 3.76
N LEU A 116 -20.00 29.21 3.28
CA LEU A 116 -21.33 28.96 2.70
C LEU A 116 -21.25 28.13 1.42
N PHE A 117 -20.37 28.49 0.48
CA PHE A 117 -20.20 27.75 -0.78
C PHE A 117 -19.57 26.38 -0.55
N ASN A 118 -18.54 26.28 0.30
CA ASN A 118 -17.92 24.98 0.62
C ASN A 118 -18.89 24.05 1.37
N GLY A 119 -19.63 24.59 2.34
CA GLY A 119 -20.68 23.88 3.05
C GLY A 119 -21.78 23.43 2.10
N TYR A 120 -22.31 24.32 1.27
CA TYR A 120 -23.34 23.97 0.29
C TYR A 120 -22.85 22.93 -0.73
N ALA A 121 -21.62 23.04 -1.23
CA ALA A 121 -21.03 22.07 -2.16
C ALA A 121 -20.96 20.66 -1.55
N LYS A 122 -20.75 20.54 -0.23
CA LYS A 122 -20.76 19.26 0.50
C LYS A 122 -22.15 18.63 0.55
N TYR A 123 -23.20 19.44 0.73
CA TYR A 123 -24.58 18.96 0.87
C TYR A 123 -25.38 18.97 -0.45
N LYS A 124 -24.89 19.63 -1.50
CA LYS A 124 -25.51 19.73 -2.83
C LYS A 124 -25.80 18.37 -3.47
N ASN A 125 -24.98 17.36 -3.17
CA ASN A 125 -25.15 16.00 -3.69
C ASN A 125 -26.02 15.10 -2.81
N LEU A 126 -26.67 15.61 -1.75
CA LEU A 126 -27.48 14.79 -0.84
C LEU A 126 -28.52 13.97 -1.58
N ASN A 127 -29.19 14.54 -2.59
CA ASN A 127 -30.19 13.83 -3.39
C ASN A 127 -29.57 12.64 -4.14
N HIS A 128 -28.35 12.80 -4.65
CA HIS A 128 -27.60 11.71 -5.27
C HIS A 128 -27.17 10.66 -4.23
N CYS A 129 -26.68 11.08 -3.05
CA CYS A 129 -26.32 10.17 -1.96
C CYS A 129 -27.54 9.38 -1.45
N ASN A 130 -28.70 10.02 -1.33
CA ASN A 130 -29.95 9.39 -0.92
C ASN A 130 -30.39 8.33 -1.94
N TRP A 131 -30.42 8.69 -3.23
CA TRP A 131 -30.73 7.75 -4.29
C TRP A 131 -29.74 6.57 -4.32
N MET A 132 -28.44 6.83 -4.13
CA MET A 132 -27.42 5.78 -4.06
C MET A 132 -27.59 4.90 -2.82
N ALA A 133 -27.98 5.46 -1.67
CA ALA A 133 -28.29 4.71 -0.45
C ALA A 133 -29.55 3.85 -0.60
N GLU A 134 -30.57 4.32 -1.31
CA GLU A 134 -31.74 3.51 -1.71
C GLU A 134 -31.34 2.33 -2.59
N CYS A 135 -30.33 2.53 -3.46
CA CYS A 135 -29.71 1.48 -4.25
C CYS A 135 -28.71 0.62 -3.44
N ARG A 136 -28.56 0.87 -2.13
CA ARG A 136 -27.61 0.18 -1.23
C ARG A 136 -26.15 0.27 -1.67
N ILE A 137 -25.78 1.33 -2.39
CA ILE A 137 -24.40 1.59 -2.77
C ILE A 137 -23.65 2.08 -1.51
N PRO A 138 -22.52 1.46 -1.12
CA PRO A 138 -21.78 1.85 0.09
C PRO A 138 -21.23 3.28 0.02
N SER A 139 -21.25 4.01 1.15
CA SER A 139 -20.78 5.40 1.24
C SER A 139 -19.38 5.66 0.64
N PRO A 140 -18.36 4.79 0.84
CA PRO A 140 -17.05 4.99 0.20
C PRO A 140 -17.10 4.97 -1.34
N ILE A 141 -17.99 4.18 -1.94
CA ILE A 141 -18.19 4.13 -3.39
C ILE A 141 -18.95 5.38 -3.86
N GLN A 142 -19.97 5.81 -3.13
CA GLN A 142 -20.69 7.07 -3.39
C GLN A 142 -19.73 8.26 -3.45
N GLN A 143 -18.82 8.37 -2.48
CA GLN A 143 -17.83 9.45 -2.44
C GLN A 143 -16.90 9.42 -3.66
N ARG A 144 -16.43 8.24 -4.07
CA ARG A 144 -15.53 8.11 -5.23
C ARG A 144 -16.23 8.44 -6.55
N ILE A 145 -17.46 7.96 -6.74
CA ILE A 145 -18.21 8.22 -7.96
C ILE A 145 -18.64 9.69 -8.05
N LEU A 146 -19.08 10.30 -6.94
CA LEU A 146 -19.38 11.74 -6.87
C LEU A 146 -18.14 12.61 -7.11
N LYS A 147 -16.98 12.21 -6.61
CA LYS A 147 -15.72 12.90 -6.87
C LYS A 147 -15.34 12.88 -8.35
N PHE A 148 -15.71 11.82 -9.09
CA PHE A 148 -15.35 11.64 -10.49
C PHE A 148 -16.39 12.21 -11.45
N HIS A 149 -17.67 11.91 -11.26
CA HIS A 149 -18.77 12.31 -12.15
C HIS A 149 -19.56 13.53 -11.66
N GLY A 150 -19.35 13.99 -10.42
CA GLY A 150 -20.07 15.12 -9.86
C GLY A 150 -21.59 14.89 -9.87
N GLU A 151 -22.33 15.86 -10.41
CA GLU A 151 -23.79 15.78 -10.52
C GLU A 151 -24.27 14.68 -11.47
N SER A 152 -23.48 14.30 -12.48
CA SER A 152 -23.85 13.27 -13.46
C SER A 152 -23.69 11.84 -12.92
N SER A 153 -23.36 11.67 -11.64
CA SER A 153 -23.10 10.34 -11.05
C SER A 153 -24.31 9.42 -11.11
N VAL A 154 -25.51 9.94 -10.79
CA VAL A 154 -26.74 9.13 -10.84
C VAL A 154 -27.09 8.77 -12.28
N ASP A 155 -26.97 9.71 -13.21
CA ASP A 155 -27.25 9.45 -14.62
C ASP A 155 -26.27 8.46 -15.24
N ALA A 156 -24.99 8.53 -14.85
CA ALA A 156 -23.98 7.55 -15.24
C ALA A 156 -24.34 6.13 -14.74
N ILE A 157 -24.78 6.00 -13.48
CA ILE A 157 -25.22 4.70 -12.92
C ILE A 157 -26.46 4.19 -13.65
N LYS A 158 -27.45 5.05 -13.91
CA LYS A 158 -28.64 4.67 -14.66
C LYS A 158 -28.32 4.23 -16.09
N ALA A 159 -27.34 4.86 -16.74
CA ALA A 159 -26.92 4.52 -18.09
C ALA A 159 -26.17 3.17 -18.15
N ASN A 160 -25.34 2.88 -17.16
CA ASN A 160 -24.61 1.61 -17.07
C ASN A 160 -24.28 1.29 -15.59
N PRO A 161 -25.11 0.53 -14.87
CA PRO A 161 -24.87 0.24 -13.45
C PRO A 161 -23.54 -0.47 -13.18
N TYR A 162 -23.03 -1.22 -14.16
CA TYR A 162 -21.75 -1.94 -14.04
C TYR A 162 -20.53 -1.03 -13.93
N LEU A 163 -20.63 0.29 -14.17
CA LEU A 163 -19.53 1.21 -13.89
C LEU A 163 -19.09 1.18 -12.41
N LEU A 164 -20.01 0.84 -11.50
CA LEU A 164 -19.76 0.79 -10.06
C LEU A 164 -18.66 -0.20 -9.67
N VAL A 165 -18.42 -1.22 -10.51
CA VAL A 165 -17.29 -2.15 -10.37
C VAL A 165 -15.96 -1.38 -10.36
N GLY A 166 -15.78 -0.43 -11.28
CA GLY A 166 -14.57 0.40 -11.36
C GLY A 166 -14.37 1.32 -10.15
N PHE A 167 -15.41 1.57 -9.36
CA PHE A 167 -15.34 2.36 -8.13
C PHE A 167 -15.18 1.51 -6.85
N GLY A 168 -15.12 0.19 -6.99
CA GLY A 168 -14.82 -0.77 -5.93
C GLY A 168 -16.02 -1.54 -5.37
N MET A 169 -17.15 -1.55 -6.08
CA MET A 169 -18.28 -2.44 -5.74
C MET A 169 -18.02 -3.84 -6.29
N GLY A 170 -18.36 -4.89 -5.52
CA GLY A 170 -18.20 -6.26 -5.98
C GLY A 170 -19.13 -6.57 -7.16
N PHE A 171 -18.68 -7.38 -8.13
CA PHE A 171 -19.50 -7.72 -9.30
C PHE A 171 -20.85 -8.32 -8.90
N GLU A 172 -20.88 -9.24 -7.93
CA GLU A 172 -22.12 -9.88 -7.47
C GLU A 172 -23.13 -8.88 -6.91
N ASP A 173 -22.67 -7.88 -6.14
CA ASP A 173 -23.53 -6.82 -5.59
C ASP A 173 -24.08 -5.91 -6.70
N VAL A 174 -23.24 -5.55 -7.67
CA VAL A 174 -23.64 -4.73 -8.82
C VAL A 174 -24.58 -5.50 -9.73
N ASP A 175 -24.34 -6.79 -9.95
CA ASP A 175 -25.16 -7.66 -10.79
C ASP A 175 -26.56 -7.85 -10.18
N ALA A 176 -26.63 -8.03 -8.86
CA ALA A 176 -27.89 -8.06 -8.13
C ALA A 176 -28.65 -6.72 -8.21
N LEU A 177 -27.96 -5.59 -8.04
CA LEU A 177 -28.55 -4.26 -8.21
C LEU A 177 -29.07 -4.05 -9.65
N SER A 178 -28.28 -4.44 -10.65
CA SER A 178 -28.60 -4.30 -12.07
C SER A 178 -29.84 -5.08 -12.46
N GLN A 179 -29.96 -6.33 -12.00
CA GLN A 179 -31.12 -7.17 -12.28
C GLN A 179 -32.39 -6.70 -11.54
N THR A 180 -32.26 -6.25 -10.29
CA THR A 180 -33.42 -5.91 -9.44
C THR A 180 -33.96 -4.50 -9.62
N LYS A 181 -33.10 -3.52 -9.93
CA LYS A 181 -33.47 -2.10 -10.05
C LYS A 181 -33.47 -1.58 -11.48
N PHE A 182 -32.67 -2.19 -12.35
CA PHE A 182 -32.50 -1.75 -13.74
C PHE A 182 -32.94 -2.81 -14.75
N GLU A 183 -33.47 -3.94 -14.27
CA GLU A 183 -34.02 -5.04 -15.09
C GLU A 183 -33.06 -5.55 -16.18
N VAL A 184 -31.75 -5.50 -15.91
CA VAL A 184 -30.73 -5.93 -16.88
C VAL A 184 -30.75 -7.45 -17.05
N GLU A 185 -30.85 -7.92 -18.30
CA GLU A 185 -30.86 -9.34 -18.64
C GLU A 185 -29.49 -10.03 -18.45
N LEU A 186 -29.51 -11.34 -18.19
CA LEU A 186 -28.27 -12.12 -18.01
C LEU A 186 -27.35 -12.13 -19.25
N LYS A 187 -27.92 -12.00 -20.44
CA LYS A 187 -27.21 -11.97 -21.73
C LYS A 187 -26.89 -10.56 -22.20
N ASP A 188 -27.21 -9.54 -21.40
CA ASP A 188 -26.96 -8.15 -21.77
C ASP A 188 -25.45 -7.94 -22.06
N PRO A 189 -25.08 -7.36 -23.23
CA PRO A 189 -23.68 -7.15 -23.59
C PRO A 189 -22.89 -6.32 -22.57
N THR A 190 -23.55 -5.37 -21.90
CA THR A 190 -22.95 -4.50 -20.88
C THR A 190 -22.56 -5.31 -19.65
N ARG A 191 -23.47 -6.19 -19.18
CA ARG A 191 -23.21 -7.15 -18.10
C ARG A 191 -22.05 -8.07 -18.45
N LEU A 192 -22.09 -8.68 -19.63
CA LEU A 192 -21.09 -9.64 -20.08
C LEU A 192 -19.70 -9.00 -20.22
N SER A 193 -19.63 -7.77 -20.74
CA SER A 193 -18.38 -7.01 -20.82
C SER A 193 -17.85 -6.66 -19.43
N ALA A 194 -18.71 -6.19 -18.53
CA ALA A 194 -18.32 -5.87 -17.17
C ALA A 194 -17.82 -7.10 -16.40
N ALA A 195 -18.42 -8.27 -16.63
CA ALA A 195 -17.94 -9.52 -16.06
C ALA A 195 -16.53 -9.88 -16.56
N LEU A 196 -16.28 -9.71 -17.86
CA LEU A 196 -14.96 -9.92 -18.44
C LEU A 196 -13.94 -8.93 -17.85
N GLU A 197 -14.28 -7.64 -17.79
CA GLU A 197 -13.44 -6.61 -17.17
C GLU A 197 -13.12 -6.94 -15.70
N PHE A 198 -14.12 -7.31 -14.91
CA PHE A 198 -13.95 -7.70 -13.52
C PHE A 198 -12.98 -8.89 -13.38
N THR A 199 -13.11 -9.91 -14.23
CA THR A 199 -12.16 -11.05 -14.22
C THR A 199 -10.75 -10.67 -14.66
N ILE A 200 -10.60 -9.69 -15.55
CA ILE A 200 -9.30 -9.13 -15.92
C ILE A 200 -8.67 -8.41 -14.72
N HIS A 201 -9.43 -7.54 -14.03
CA HIS A 201 -8.94 -6.84 -12.82
C HIS A 201 -8.57 -7.81 -11.70
N ALA A 202 -9.31 -8.91 -11.53
CA ALA A 202 -8.95 -9.95 -10.57
C ALA A 202 -7.59 -10.63 -10.88
N GLU A 203 -7.16 -10.68 -12.14
CA GLU A 203 -5.80 -11.11 -12.49
C GLU A 203 -4.78 -10.00 -12.22
N VAL A 204 -5.14 -8.72 -12.39
CA VAL A 204 -4.29 -7.59 -12.02
C VAL A 204 -3.99 -7.57 -10.52
N GLU A 205 -4.99 -7.86 -9.67
CA GLU A 205 -4.83 -7.98 -8.21
C GLU A 205 -3.89 -9.11 -7.80
N LYS A 206 -3.72 -10.15 -8.64
CA LYS A 206 -2.71 -11.21 -8.45
C LYS A 206 -1.31 -10.80 -8.90
N GLY A 207 -1.17 -9.59 -9.43
CA GLY A 207 0.10 -8.99 -9.82
C GLY A 207 0.35 -8.96 -11.33
N HIS A 208 -0.61 -9.37 -12.17
CA HIS A 208 -0.45 -9.37 -13.63
C HIS A 208 -0.68 -7.98 -14.24
N THR A 209 -0.02 -7.68 -15.36
CA THR A 209 -0.33 -6.47 -16.16
C THR A 209 -1.12 -6.79 -17.42
N TYR A 210 -1.09 -8.07 -17.84
CA TYR A 210 -1.93 -8.61 -18.91
C TYR A 210 -2.32 -10.06 -18.60
N THR A 211 -3.31 -10.58 -19.30
CA THR A 211 -3.78 -11.96 -19.11
C THR A 211 -4.13 -12.64 -20.43
N THR A 212 -4.50 -13.92 -20.38
CA THR A 212 -4.85 -14.73 -21.55
C THR A 212 -6.26 -15.26 -21.43
N GLN A 213 -6.87 -15.59 -22.56
CA GLN A 213 -8.20 -16.20 -22.58
C GLN A 213 -8.27 -17.50 -21.75
N ALA A 214 -7.19 -18.30 -21.77
CA ALA A 214 -7.09 -19.55 -21.02
C ALA A 214 -7.18 -19.34 -19.50
N ARG A 215 -6.66 -18.22 -18.98
CA ARG A 215 -6.74 -17.87 -17.55
C ARG A 215 -8.09 -17.25 -17.19
N LEU A 216 -8.65 -16.44 -18.08
CA LEU A 216 -9.93 -15.76 -17.86
C LEU A 216 -11.14 -16.69 -17.92
N ARG A 217 -11.16 -17.65 -18.85
CA ARG A 217 -12.35 -18.47 -19.11
C ARG A 217 -12.87 -19.20 -17.86
N PRO A 218 -12.05 -19.90 -17.04
CA PRO A 218 -12.54 -20.55 -15.83
C PRO A 218 -13.10 -19.56 -14.80
N LEU A 219 -12.48 -18.38 -14.66
CA LEU A 219 -12.94 -17.34 -13.73
C LEU A 219 -14.28 -16.76 -14.18
N LEU A 220 -14.42 -16.50 -15.48
CA LEU A 220 -15.61 -15.92 -16.08
C LEU A 220 -16.78 -16.89 -16.08
N THR A 221 -16.54 -18.17 -16.41
CA THR A 221 -17.57 -19.22 -16.30
C THR A 221 -18.05 -19.38 -14.86
N LYS A 222 -17.13 -19.33 -13.88
CA LYS A 222 -17.51 -19.37 -12.47
C LYS A 222 -18.33 -18.15 -12.06
N LEU A 223 -17.93 -16.95 -12.47
CA LEU A 223 -18.60 -15.69 -12.14
C LEU A 223 -20.01 -15.61 -12.74
N LEU A 224 -20.17 -16.04 -13.99
CA LEU A 224 -21.44 -15.99 -14.71
C LEU A 224 -22.33 -17.22 -14.47
N GLY A 225 -21.79 -18.30 -13.90
CA GLY A 225 -22.49 -19.56 -13.69
C GLY A 225 -22.75 -20.39 -14.95
N ASP A 226 -22.33 -19.91 -16.13
CA ASP A 226 -22.63 -20.51 -17.43
C ASP A 226 -21.45 -20.34 -18.42
N GLY A 227 -21.08 -21.44 -19.09
CA GLY A 227 -20.04 -21.47 -20.11
C GLY A 227 -20.42 -20.77 -21.41
N GLU A 228 -21.70 -20.77 -21.78
CA GLU A 228 -22.19 -20.08 -22.97
C GLU A 228 -22.16 -18.55 -22.78
N LEU A 229 -22.58 -18.06 -21.61
CA LEU A 229 -22.47 -16.64 -21.26
C LEU A 229 -21.00 -16.19 -21.27
N ALA A 230 -20.09 -17.00 -20.73
CA ALA A 230 -18.66 -16.71 -20.80
C ALA A 230 -18.14 -16.64 -22.25
N ALA A 231 -18.61 -17.53 -23.14
CA ALA A 231 -18.25 -17.48 -24.56
C ALA A 231 -18.82 -16.23 -25.25
N GLN A 232 -20.04 -15.80 -24.90
CA GLN A 232 -20.64 -14.57 -25.38
C GLN A 232 -19.88 -13.34 -24.86
N ALA A 233 -19.44 -13.32 -23.61
CA ALA A 233 -18.65 -12.23 -23.04
C ALA A 233 -17.33 -11.99 -23.79
N PHE A 234 -16.62 -13.06 -24.20
CA PHE A 234 -15.43 -12.90 -25.04
C PHE A 234 -15.73 -12.36 -26.45
N LYS A 235 -16.95 -12.56 -26.97
CA LYS A 235 -17.39 -12.02 -28.26
C LYS A 235 -17.95 -10.60 -28.15
N ALA A 236 -18.57 -10.28 -27.01
CA ALA A 236 -19.23 -9.00 -26.77
C ALA A 236 -18.26 -7.83 -26.83
N GLY A 237 -16.97 -8.06 -26.52
CA GLY A 237 -15.82 -7.24 -26.92
C GLY A 237 -16.13 -5.74 -26.95
N TYR A 238 -16.57 -5.19 -25.81
CA TYR A 238 -17.14 -3.85 -25.75
C TYR A 238 -16.09 -2.80 -25.35
N HIS A 239 -16.24 -1.61 -25.95
CA HIS A 239 -15.40 -0.40 -25.91
C HIS A 239 -13.89 -0.55 -25.64
N GLN A 240 -13.10 -0.16 -26.66
CA GLN A 240 -11.63 -0.06 -26.69
C GLN A 240 -10.98 0.74 -25.53
N ALA A 241 -11.76 1.37 -24.65
CA ALA A 241 -11.26 2.18 -23.54
C ALA A 241 -10.77 1.35 -22.34
N GLN A 242 -11.38 0.19 -22.04
CA GLN A 242 -11.09 -0.53 -20.78
C GLN A 242 -9.93 -1.51 -20.88
N TYR A 243 -9.83 -2.23 -21.99
CA TYR A 243 -8.70 -3.12 -22.29
C TYR A 243 -8.47 -3.22 -23.80
N VAL A 244 -7.25 -3.61 -24.17
CA VAL A 244 -6.79 -3.85 -25.53
C VAL A 244 -6.57 -5.35 -25.74
N LEU A 245 -7.19 -5.90 -26.77
CA LEU A 245 -6.94 -7.27 -27.21
C LEU A 245 -5.80 -7.28 -28.23
N ASN A 246 -4.70 -7.95 -27.91
CA ASN A 246 -3.70 -8.30 -28.90
C ASN A 246 -4.14 -9.60 -29.58
N HIS A 247 -4.66 -9.48 -30.81
CA HIS A 247 -5.19 -10.61 -31.59
C HIS A 247 -4.12 -11.64 -31.97
N GLU A 248 -2.87 -11.22 -32.22
CA GLU A 248 -1.79 -12.13 -32.58
C GLU A 248 -1.36 -13.00 -31.41
N ALA A 249 -1.26 -12.41 -30.21
CA ALA A 249 -0.85 -13.12 -29.01
C ALA A 249 -2.01 -13.75 -28.21
N GLY A 250 -3.26 -13.41 -28.53
CA GLY A 250 -4.43 -13.84 -27.76
C GLY A 250 -4.44 -13.32 -26.31
N THR A 251 -3.85 -12.14 -26.08
CA THR A 251 -3.67 -11.54 -24.75
C THR A 251 -4.54 -10.31 -24.54
N TYR A 252 -5.08 -10.16 -23.35
CA TYR A 252 -5.91 -9.04 -22.90
C TYR A 252 -5.09 -8.12 -22.01
N HIS A 253 -5.00 -6.85 -22.41
CA HIS A 253 -4.20 -5.83 -21.75
C HIS A 253 -5.11 -4.74 -21.19
N PRO A 254 -5.35 -4.69 -19.87
CA PRO A 254 -5.97 -3.53 -19.23
C PRO A 254 -5.35 -2.22 -19.72
N THR A 255 -6.17 -1.26 -20.15
CA THR A 255 -5.67 -0.03 -20.79
C THR A 255 -4.78 0.78 -19.85
N ALA A 256 -5.14 0.85 -18.55
CA ALA A 256 -4.35 1.57 -17.56
C ALA A 256 -2.95 0.96 -17.39
N GLN A 257 -2.84 -0.36 -17.23
CA GLN A 257 -1.57 -1.06 -17.07
C GLN A 257 -0.73 -0.98 -18.35
N LEU A 258 -1.33 -1.17 -19.53
CA LEU A 258 -0.63 -1.04 -20.81
C LEU A 258 -0.08 0.38 -21.02
N LEU A 259 -0.85 1.42 -20.66
CA LEU A 259 -0.39 2.81 -20.70
C LEU A 259 0.80 3.01 -19.76
N MET A 260 0.69 2.54 -18.51
CA MET A 260 1.76 2.63 -17.52
C MET A 260 3.04 1.95 -18.02
N GLU A 261 2.95 0.72 -18.51
CA GLU A 261 4.10 -0.02 -19.05
C GLU A 261 4.71 0.70 -20.25
N THR A 262 3.88 1.25 -21.13
CA THR A 262 4.34 2.00 -22.32
C THR A 262 5.10 3.25 -21.92
N VAL A 263 4.61 4.02 -20.94
CA VAL A 263 5.27 5.24 -20.46
C VAL A 263 6.60 4.91 -19.77
N VAL A 264 6.61 3.90 -18.89
CA VAL A 264 7.83 3.43 -18.22
C VAL A 264 8.85 2.91 -19.24
N ALA A 265 8.45 2.06 -20.18
CA ALA A 265 9.33 1.53 -21.21
C ALA A 265 9.93 2.65 -22.07
N LYS A 266 9.11 3.59 -22.56
CA LYS A 266 9.59 4.74 -23.35
C LYS A 266 10.60 5.58 -22.59
N ARG A 267 10.35 5.84 -21.30
CA ARG A 267 11.28 6.61 -20.44
C ARG A 267 12.61 5.89 -20.32
N LEU A 268 12.60 4.61 -19.93
CA LEU A 268 13.80 3.82 -19.68
C LEU A 268 14.62 3.64 -20.97
N LEU A 269 13.98 3.32 -22.10
CA LEU A 269 14.67 3.19 -23.39
C LEU A 269 15.28 4.51 -23.86
N LYS A 270 14.62 5.65 -23.62
CA LYS A 270 15.19 6.98 -23.94
C LYS A 270 16.45 7.27 -23.13
N LEU A 271 16.49 6.87 -21.86
CA LEU A 271 17.68 6.98 -21.01
C LEU A 271 18.76 5.97 -21.42
N ALA A 272 18.37 4.73 -21.77
CA ALA A 272 19.29 3.66 -22.14
C ALA A 272 20.11 3.98 -23.39
N LYS A 273 19.55 4.79 -24.30
CA LYS A 273 20.25 5.31 -25.50
C LYS A 273 21.31 6.37 -25.17
N GLN A 274 21.30 6.96 -23.97
CA GLN A 274 22.25 7.99 -23.55
C GLN A 274 23.46 7.35 -22.85
N GLN A 275 24.33 6.72 -23.66
CA GLN A 275 25.55 6.03 -23.23
C GLN A 275 26.80 6.92 -23.45
N ASN A 276 27.99 6.40 -23.10
CA ASN A 276 29.28 7.06 -23.30
C ASN A 276 29.39 8.43 -22.60
N ARG A 277 28.81 8.52 -21.41
CA ARG A 277 28.89 9.72 -20.56
C ARG A 277 30.13 9.75 -19.68
N TYR A 278 30.98 8.72 -19.77
CA TYR A 278 32.23 8.63 -19.04
C TYR A 278 33.32 9.44 -19.74
N ASP A 279 33.69 10.57 -19.14
CA ASP A 279 34.75 11.46 -19.59
C ASP A 279 35.86 11.58 -18.52
N GLU A 280 36.84 12.45 -18.77
CA GLU A 280 37.95 12.70 -17.84
C GLU A 280 37.47 13.20 -16.48
N SER A 281 36.41 14.02 -16.44
CA SER A 281 35.81 14.51 -15.19
C SER A 281 35.16 13.37 -14.39
N THR A 282 34.50 12.45 -15.10
CA THR A 282 33.87 11.26 -14.52
C THR A 282 34.92 10.30 -13.97
N ASN A 283 36.04 10.12 -14.68
CA ASN A 283 37.16 9.31 -14.21
C ASN A 283 37.80 9.92 -12.95
N ALA A 284 38.04 11.24 -12.93
CA ALA A 284 38.55 11.93 -11.76
C ALA A 284 37.61 11.76 -10.54
N ALA A 285 36.30 11.91 -10.74
CA ALA A 285 35.29 11.71 -9.70
C ALA A 285 35.25 10.25 -9.19
N PHE A 286 35.35 9.27 -10.10
CA PHE A 286 35.43 7.85 -9.78
C PHE A 286 36.65 7.51 -8.93
N LEU A 287 37.85 7.88 -9.39
CA LEU A 287 39.11 7.63 -8.67
C LEU A 287 39.09 8.30 -7.30
N ALA A 288 38.59 9.54 -7.23
CA ALA A 288 38.48 10.25 -5.97
C ALA A 288 37.45 9.61 -5.02
N ALA A 289 36.42 8.94 -5.51
CA ALA A 289 35.45 8.21 -4.67
C ALA A 289 36.01 6.87 -4.18
N VAL A 290 36.76 6.15 -5.04
CA VAL A 290 37.42 4.89 -4.68
C VAL A 290 38.52 5.09 -3.65
N ASN A 291 39.34 6.16 -3.80
CA ASN A 291 40.43 6.48 -2.88
C ASN A 291 39.97 6.85 -1.46
N GLU A 292 38.69 7.20 -1.25
CA GLU A 292 38.12 7.43 0.08
C GLU A 292 37.69 6.14 0.79
N LEU A 293 37.67 5.00 0.08
CA LEU A 293 37.32 3.73 0.70
C LEU A 293 38.52 3.19 1.48
N PRO A 294 38.31 2.64 2.69
CA PRO A 294 39.38 2.01 3.46
C PRO A 294 39.79 0.62 2.91
N TYR A 295 39.23 0.20 1.77
CA TYR A 295 39.44 -1.11 1.17
C TYR A 295 39.29 -1.06 -0.36
N GLU A 296 39.84 -2.06 -1.05
CA GLU A 296 39.73 -2.20 -2.50
C GLU A 296 38.41 -2.86 -2.94
N LEU A 297 37.84 -2.32 -4.02
CA LEU A 297 36.69 -2.90 -4.72
C LEU A 297 37.13 -4.11 -5.57
N THR A 298 36.26 -5.11 -5.73
CA THR A 298 36.50 -6.18 -6.71
C THR A 298 36.38 -5.67 -8.14
N ALA A 299 36.85 -6.45 -9.12
CA ALA A 299 36.65 -6.15 -10.53
C ALA A 299 35.17 -5.92 -10.87
N MET A 300 34.26 -6.79 -10.43
CA MET A 300 32.81 -6.64 -10.63
C MET A 300 32.21 -5.42 -9.92
N GLN A 301 32.70 -5.08 -8.73
CA GLN A 301 32.26 -3.88 -8.02
C GLN A 301 32.72 -2.61 -8.74
N ASN A 302 33.95 -2.59 -9.24
CA ASN A 302 34.46 -1.50 -10.09
C ASN A 302 33.64 -1.37 -11.38
N GLU A 303 33.38 -2.48 -12.08
CA GLU A 303 32.54 -2.50 -13.29
C GLU A 303 31.14 -1.97 -13.00
N ALA A 304 30.54 -2.33 -11.86
CA ALA A 304 29.22 -1.83 -11.46
C ALA A 304 29.22 -0.31 -11.23
N VAL A 305 30.25 0.25 -10.57
CA VAL A 305 30.37 1.71 -10.40
C VAL A 305 30.55 2.40 -11.76
N LEU A 306 31.46 1.90 -12.60
CA LEU A 306 31.73 2.48 -13.91
C LEU A 306 30.50 2.41 -14.83
N THR A 307 29.78 1.29 -14.81
CA THR A 307 28.52 1.13 -15.55
C THR A 307 27.47 2.13 -15.09
N ALA A 308 27.35 2.36 -13.79
CA ALA A 308 26.42 3.35 -13.24
C ALA A 308 26.77 4.80 -13.61
N LEU A 309 28.06 5.12 -13.79
CA LEU A 309 28.52 6.45 -14.20
C LEU A 309 28.39 6.68 -15.72
N ASN A 310 28.63 5.63 -16.51
CA ASN A 310 28.65 5.73 -17.97
C ASN A 310 27.24 5.76 -18.62
N ASN A 311 26.21 5.28 -17.90
CA ASN A 311 24.85 5.17 -18.40
C ASN A 311 23.90 6.13 -17.68
N ALA A 312 22.94 6.71 -18.42
CA ALA A 312 21.90 7.54 -17.80
C ALA A 312 20.84 6.73 -17.04
N VAL A 313 20.76 5.42 -17.31
CA VAL A 313 19.99 4.45 -16.52
C VAL A 313 20.77 3.15 -16.38
N SER A 314 20.85 2.62 -15.17
CA SER A 314 21.55 1.36 -14.90
C SER A 314 20.97 0.60 -13.72
N CYS A 315 21.36 -0.67 -13.62
CA CYS A 315 21.00 -1.55 -12.51
C CYS A 315 22.25 -2.11 -11.82
N ILE A 316 22.21 -2.14 -10.49
CA ILE A 316 23.17 -2.81 -9.62
C ILE A 316 22.41 -3.93 -8.91
N THR A 317 22.50 -5.15 -9.45
CA THR A 317 21.75 -6.29 -8.90
C THR A 317 22.65 -7.24 -8.14
N GLY A 318 22.06 -8.06 -7.25
CA GLY A 318 22.80 -9.11 -6.55
C GLY A 318 22.12 -9.55 -5.26
N GLY A 319 22.52 -10.71 -4.76
CA GLY A 319 22.01 -11.26 -3.50
C GLY A 319 22.37 -10.42 -2.27
N ALA A 320 21.83 -10.78 -1.11
CA ALA A 320 22.23 -10.18 0.16
C ALA A 320 23.74 -10.37 0.43
N GLY A 321 24.42 -9.34 0.94
CA GLY A 321 25.85 -9.43 1.29
C GLY A 321 26.85 -9.39 0.13
N THR A 322 26.42 -9.15 -1.10
CA THR A 322 27.28 -9.03 -2.31
C THR A 322 27.99 -7.67 -2.45
N GLY A 323 27.74 -6.74 -1.52
CA GLY A 323 28.36 -5.41 -1.53
C GLY A 323 27.66 -4.38 -2.42
N LYS A 324 26.39 -4.59 -2.80
CA LYS A 324 25.58 -3.60 -3.55
C LYS A 324 25.65 -2.20 -2.94
N THR A 325 25.51 -2.11 -1.62
CA THR A 325 25.51 -0.82 -0.91
C THR A 325 26.86 -0.11 -0.96
N THR A 326 27.96 -0.87 -0.95
CA THR A 326 29.31 -0.34 -1.14
C THR A 326 29.48 0.24 -2.55
N VAL A 327 29.06 -0.50 -3.57
CA VAL A 327 29.06 -0.03 -4.97
C VAL A 327 28.21 1.21 -5.11
N LEU A 328 26.99 1.18 -4.58
CA LEU A 328 26.07 2.31 -4.64
C LEU A 328 26.69 3.55 -3.97
N ARG A 329 27.15 3.44 -2.72
CA ARG A 329 27.81 4.54 -2.00
C ARG A 329 28.94 5.17 -2.82
N THR A 330 29.77 4.33 -3.45
CA THR A 330 30.90 4.79 -4.28
C THR A 330 30.41 5.55 -5.52
N ALA A 331 29.41 5.02 -6.22
CA ALA A 331 28.80 5.68 -7.36
C ALA A 331 28.19 7.03 -6.98
N LEU A 332 27.47 7.11 -5.85
CA LEU A 332 26.84 8.36 -5.38
C LEU A 332 27.87 9.43 -5.01
N ARG A 333 28.99 9.04 -4.40
CA ARG A 333 30.10 9.97 -4.13
C ARG A 333 30.69 10.54 -5.42
N ALA A 334 30.90 9.69 -6.43
CA ALA A 334 31.36 10.16 -7.74
C ALA A 334 30.33 11.13 -8.38
N TYR A 335 29.03 10.79 -8.35
CA TYR A 335 27.97 11.69 -8.83
C TYR A 335 27.92 13.03 -8.08
N GLY A 336 28.08 13.03 -6.76
CA GLY A 336 28.16 14.26 -5.95
C GLY A 336 29.34 15.13 -6.35
N LYS A 337 30.52 14.54 -6.63
CA LYS A 337 31.70 15.26 -7.14
C LYS A 337 31.48 15.83 -8.54
N MET A 338 30.60 15.23 -9.34
CA MET A 338 30.17 15.72 -10.64
C MET A 338 29.06 16.79 -10.55
N GLY A 339 28.67 17.21 -9.34
CA GLY A 339 27.66 18.24 -9.13
C GLY A 339 26.21 17.78 -9.27
N PHE A 340 25.94 16.47 -9.22
CA PHE A 340 24.58 15.95 -9.25
C PHE A 340 23.89 16.14 -7.91
N GLU A 341 22.63 16.56 -7.95
CA GLU A 341 21.75 16.41 -6.81
C GLU A 341 21.23 14.97 -6.75
N VAL A 342 21.48 14.29 -5.63
CA VAL A 342 21.13 12.88 -5.45
C VAL A 342 19.82 12.75 -4.67
N HIS A 343 18.85 12.09 -5.29
CA HIS A 343 17.56 11.73 -4.71
C HIS A 343 17.54 10.22 -4.43
N ALA A 344 17.95 9.80 -3.23
CA ALA A 344 17.93 8.40 -2.85
C ALA A 344 16.60 8.01 -2.19
N VAL A 345 15.92 7.00 -2.72
CA VAL A 345 14.59 6.59 -2.28
C VAL A 345 14.46 5.09 -2.02
N ALA A 346 13.57 4.75 -1.08
CA ALA A 346 13.11 3.39 -0.82
C ALA A 346 11.58 3.37 -0.59
N LEU A 347 10.96 2.18 -0.59
CA LEU A 347 9.50 2.03 -0.43
C LEU A 347 9.01 2.29 1.00
N SER A 348 9.75 1.81 1.99
CA SER A 348 9.50 2.08 3.40
C SER A 348 10.58 3.03 3.92
N GLY A 349 10.26 3.85 4.91
CA GLY A 349 11.27 4.75 5.42
C GLY A 349 12.24 4.06 6.39
N ARG A 350 11.95 2.84 6.88
CA ARG A 350 12.95 1.96 7.50
C ARG A 350 14.02 1.57 6.50
N ALA A 351 13.61 1.19 5.28
CA ALA A 351 14.55 0.94 4.19
C ALA A 351 15.29 2.23 3.81
N ALA A 352 14.61 3.38 3.79
CA ALA A 352 15.26 4.67 3.55
C ALA A 352 16.31 5.01 4.64
N MET A 353 15.97 4.84 5.93
CA MET A 353 16.87 5.11 7.05
C MET A 353 18.11 4.22 7.01
N ARG A 354 17.94 2.91 6.77
CA ARG A 354 19.09 2.01 6.57
C ARG A 354 19.92 2.38 5.35
N LEU A 355 19.25 2.78 4.27
CA LEU A 355 19.94 3.27 3.09
C LEU A 355 20.78 4.51 3.47
N TYR A 356 20.24 5.47 4.22
CA TYR A 356 20.95 6.65 4.72
C TYR A 356 22.18 6.29 5.53
N GLU A 357 22.04 5.43 6.55
CA GLU A 357 23.16 4.92 7.37
C GLU A 357 24.25 4.30 6.50
N SER A 358 23.83 3.63 5.42
CA SER A 358 24.75 2.88 4.57
C SER A 358 25.33 3.68 3.41
N ILE A 359 24.75 4.77 2.95
CA ILE A 359 25.30 5.57 1.83
C ILE A 359 25.78 6.96 2.26
N GLY A 360 25.28 7.49 3.37
CA GLY A 360 25.61 8.83 3.88
C GLY A 360 25.00 9.99 3.08
N PHE A 361 24.05 9.71 2.19
CA PHE A 361 23.29 10.71 1.41
C PHE A 361 21.88 10.78 1.95
N ARG A 362 21.27 11.97 1.92
CA ARG A 362 19.87 12.17 2.31
C ARG A 362 18.97 11.20 1.54
N THR A 363 18.17 10.44 2.28
CA THR A 363 17.20 9.51 1.72
C THR A 363 15.78 9.88 2.11
N MET A 364 14.80 9.42 1.35
CA MET A 364 13.40 9.50 1.75
C MET A 364 12.58 8.32 1.21
N THR A 365 11.31 8.25 1.58
CA THR A 365 10.41 7.28 0.95
C THR A 365 9.99 7.76 -0.44
N ILE A 366 9.69 6.83 -1.35
CA ILE A 366 9.09 7.15 -2.65
C ILE A 366 7.83 8.00 -2.46
N SER A 367 6.99 7.67 -1.47
CA SER A 367 5.79 8.44 -1.13
C SER A 367 6.08 9.85 -0.59
N ALA A 368 7.23 10.08 0.04
CA ALA A 368 7.65 11.42 0.45
C ALA A 368 8.14 12.23 -0.75
N LEU A 369 8.90 11.60 -1.65
CA LEU A 369 9.34 12.25 -2.90
C LEU A 369 8.14 12.68 -3.74
N LEU A 370 7.20 11.76 -4.00
CA LEU A 370 6.00 12.02 -4.81
C LEU A 370 5.02 13.07 -4.22
N ARG A 371 5.27 13.58 -3.00
CA ARG A 371 4.51 14.68 -2.38
C ARG A 371 5.17 16.04 -2.56
N GLN A 372 6.42 16.06 -3.02
CA GLN A 372 7.15 17.29 -3.35
C GLN A 372 6.77 17.76 -4.76
N GLU A 373 7.32 18.89 -5.18
CA GLU A 373 7.24 19.31 -6.59
C GLU A 373 8.06 18.35 -7.49
N PRO A 374 7.66 18.15 -8.75
CA PRO A 374 8.43 17.37 -9.71
C PRO A 374 9.90 17.81 -9.78
N ILE A 375 10.81 16.83 -9.93
CA ILE A 375 12.25 17.11 -10.01
C ILE A 375 12.57 17.68 -11.38
N GLU A 376 12.95 18.94 -11.41
CA GLU A 376 13.29 19.74 -12.59
C GLU A 376 14.68 20.37 -12.44
N PRO A 377 15.51 20.40 -13.51
CA PRO A 377 16.78 21.12 -13.52
C PRO A 377 16.60 22.61 -13.15
N SER A 378 17.54 23.13 -12.37
CA SER A 378 17.59 24.54 -11.97
C SER A 378 19.01 25.09 -12.08
N ASP A 379 19.16 26.42 -11.97
CA ASP A 379 20.48 27.08 -12.04
C ASP A 379 21.45 26.56 -10.95
N GLY A 380 20.93 26.21 -9.77
CA GLY A 380 21.73 25.67 -8.67
C GLY A 380 22.06 24.17 -8.83
N PHE A 381 21.16 23.40 -9.43
CA PHE A 381 21.33 21.98 -9.69
C PHE A 381 20.86 21.65 -11.12
N PRO A 382 21.75 21.69 -12.11
CA PRO A 382 21.39 21.43 -13.50
C PRO A 382 21.24 19.92 -13.80
N SER A 383 21.70 19.06 -12.89
CA SER A 383 21.74 17.61 -13.06
C SER A 383 21.28 16.89 -11.80
N HIS A 384 20.39 15.93 -11.96
CA HIS A 384 19.84 15.13 -10.87
C HIS A 384 19.97 13.63 -11.14
N LEU A 385 20.07 12.88 -10.06
CA LEU A 385 20.13 11.43 -10.05
C LEU A 385 19.06 10.89 -9.10
N LEU A 386 18.15 10.06 -9.61
CA LEU A 386 17.26 9.25 -8.77
C LEU A 386 17.91 7.89 -8.51
N VAL A 387 17.96 7.48 -7.24
CA VAL A 387 18.45 6.18 -6.82
C VAL A 387 17.33 5.45 -6.12
N ILE A 388 17.04 4.26 -6.60
CA ILE A 388 15.91 3.46 -6.15
C ILE A 388 16.45 2.17 -5.54
N ASP A 389 16.46 2.10 -4.21
CA ASP A 389 16.88 0.90 -3.47
C ASP A 389 15.74 -0.08 -3.21
N GLU A 390 16.11 -1.36 -3.11
CA GLU A 390 15.20 -2.50 -3.06
C GLU A 390 14.13 -2.45 -4.18
N ALA A 391 14.57 -2.15 -5.40
CA ALA A 391 13.72 -1.96 -6.58
C ALA A 391 12.93 -3.22 -6.98
N SER A 392 13.26 -4.40 -6.44
CA SER A 392 12.51 -5.65 -6.62
C SER A 392 11.07 -5.55 -6.11
N MET A 393 10.81 -4.67 -5.14
CA MET A 393 9.50 -4.48 -4.54
C MET A 393 8.64 -3.39 -5.23
N ILE A 394 9.15 -2.74 -6.27
CA ILE A 394 8.45 -1.64 -6.93
C ILE A 394 7.47 -2.17 -7.98
N ASP A 395 6.20 -1.88 -7.75
CA ASP A 395 5.13 -2.17 -8.69
C ASP A 395 5.10 -1.16 -9.84
N LEU A 396 4.38 -1.54 -10.90
CA LEU A 396 4.23 -0.74 -12.09
C LEU A 396 3.56 0.62 -11.81
N PRO A 397 2.46 0.74 -11.03
CA PRO A 397 1.86 2.03 -10.71
C PRO A 397 2.83 2.98 -10.01
N THR A 398 3.64 2.49 -9.07
CA THR A 398 4.65 3.30 -8.37
C THR A 398 5.73 3.77 -9.33
N MET A 399 6.24 2.89 -10.19
CA MET A 399 7.25 3.26 -11.19
C MET A 399 6.70 4.25 -12.22
N TYR A 400 5.44 4.12 -12.62
CA TYR A 400 4.77 5.07 -13.50
C TYR A 400 4.68 6.45 -12.87
N ARG A 401 4.27 6.54 -11.60
CA ARG A 401 4.23 7.81 -10.86
C ARG A 401 5.60 8.44 -10.72
N LEU A 402 6.62 7.66 -10.39
CA LEU A 402 8.02 8.13 -10.37
C LEU A 402 8.42 8.67 -11.74
N THR A 403 8.15 7.94 -12.82
CA THR A 403 8.50 8.34 -14.18
C THR A 403 7.92 9.70 -14.56
N ASN A 404 6.66 9.98 -14.18
CA ASN A 404 5.99 11.25 -14.47
C ASN A 404 6.40 12.39 -13.52
N HIS A 405 7.10 12.08 -12.43
CA HIS A 405 7.55 13.04 -11.44
C HIS A 405 8.98 13.55 -11.70
N LEU A 406 9.63 13.06 -12.76
CA LEU A 406 11.04 13.37 -13.06
C LEU A 406 11.15 13.99 -14.44
N HIS A 407 11.89 15.10 -14.54
CA HIS A 407 12.28 15.67 -15.82
C HIS A 407 13.02 14.64 -16.70
N PRO A 408 12.87 14.65 -18.04
CA PRO A 408 13.49 13.68 -18.93
C PRO A 408 15.02 13.56 -18.88
N THR A 409 15.74 14.51 -18.27
CA THR A 409 17.21 14.45 -18.12
C THR A 409 17.67 13.77 -16.84
N VAL A 410 16.78 13.56 -15.86
CA VAL A 410 17.13 12.91 -14.59
C VAL A 410 17.61 11.48 -14.85
N ARG A 411 18.79 11.14 -14.32
CA ARG A 411 19.38 9.80 -14.41
C ARG A 411 18.77 8.88 -13.36
N ILE A 412 18.79 7.56 -13.60
CA ILE A 412 18.17 6.58 -12.69
C ILE A 412 19.11 5.41 -12.41
N ILE A 413 19.35 5.10 -11.13
CA ILE A 413 20.00 3.85 -10.71
C ILE A 413 18.99 2.99 -9.97
N PHE A 414 18.82 1.75 -10.42
CA PHE A 414 18.09 0.72 -9.68
C PHE A 414 19.08 -0.15 -8.90
N THR A 415 18.81 -0.40 -7.62
CA THR A 415 19.51 -1.42 -6.82
C THR A 415 18.51 -2.39 -6.20
N GLY A 416 18.86 -3.67 -6.17
CA GLY A 416 18.01 -4.70 -5.59
C GLY A 416 18.39 -6.10 -6.00
N ASP A 417 17.53 -7.07 -5.67
CA ASP A 417 17.70 -8.46 -6.07
C ASP A 417 16.45 -8.92 -6.84
N PRO A 418 16.55 -9.20 -8.16
CA PRO A 418 15.39 -9.59 -8.96
C PRO A 418 14.80 -10.95 -8.55
N ASN A 419 15.51 -11.74 -7.73
CA ASN A 419 15.06 -13.04 -7.23
C ASN A 419 14.29 -12.96 -5.91
N GLN A 420 14.29 -11.80 -5.23
CA GLN A 420 13.50 -11.61 -4.03
C GLN A 420 12.00 -11.54 -4.35
N LEU A 421 11.19 -11.46 -3.28
CA LEU A 421 9.74 -11.29 -3.37
C LEU A 421 9.34 -10.20 -4.40
N PRO A 422 8.34 -10.46 -5.24
CA PRO A 422 7.86 -9.48 -6.19
C PRO A 422 7.07 -8.37 -5.47
N PRO A 423 6.75 -7.27 -6.17
CA PRO A 423 5.92 -6.19 -5.62
C PRO A 423 4.56 -6.70 -5.14
N ILE A 424 3.94 -6.02 -4.17
CA ILE A 424 2.56 -6.36 -3.78
C ILE A 424 1.58 -6.01 -4.92
N GLY A 425 1.76 -4.84 -5.55
CA GLY A 425 0.99 -4.42 -6.72
C GLY A 425 1.36 -5.17 -8.01
N CYS A 426 0.73 -4.76 -9.11
CA CYS A 426 0.94 -5.38 -10.42
C CYS A 426 2.27 -5.04 -11.08
N GLY A 427 2.74 -5.95 -11.92
CA GLY A 427 4.04 -5.85 -12.59
C GLY A 427 5.21 -6.33 -11.74
N LYS A 428 6.40 -6.30 -12.34
CA LYS A 428 7.68 -6.71 -11.73
C LYS A 428 8.85 -5.97 -12.37
N VAL A 429 8.90 -4.65 -12.15
CA VAL A 429 9.75 -3.71 -12.89
C VAL A 429 11.22 -4.11 -12.95
N LEU A 430 11.88 -4.34 -11.81
CA LEU A 430 13.31 -4.70 -11.78
C LEU A 430 13.57 -6.03 -12.51
N ALA A 431 12.73 -7.04 -12.27
CA ALA A 431 12.88 -8.35 -12.89
C ALA A 431 12.71 -8.28 -14.42
N ASP A 432 11.74 -7.48 -14.90
CA ASP A 432 11.53 -7.28 -16.34
C ASP A 432 12.68 -6.49 -16.98
N ILE A 433 13.23 -5.48 -16.29
CA ILE A 433 14.41 -4.74 -16.74
C ILE A 433 15.59 -5.71 -16.94
N VAL A 434 15.91 -6.50 -15.91
CA VAL A 434 17.02 -7.46 -15.96
C VAL A 434 16.79 -8.53 -17.05
N ALA A 435 15.57 -9.08 -17.14
CA ALA A 435 15.23 -10.10 -18.13
C ALA A 435 15.16 -9.57 -19.58
N SER A 436 14.92 -8.27 -19.76
CA SER A 436 14.90 -7.64 -21.08
C SER A 436 16.30 -7.46 -21.67
N GLN A 437 17.32 -7.33 -20.82
CA GLN A 437 18.70 -6.97 -21.17
C GLN A 437 18.82 -5.62 -21.92
N ALA A 438 17.76 -4.80 -21.93
CA ALA A 438 17.75 -3.51 -22.63
C ALA A 438 18.43 -2.38 -21.85
N ILE A 439 18.56 -2.54 -20.53
CA ILE A 439 19.17 -1.58 -19.61
C ILE A 439 20.48 -2.18 -19.10
N ALA A 440 21.53 -1.35 -19.00
CA ALA A 440 22.82 -1.77 -18.47
C ALA A 440 22.66 -2.30 -17.03
N ASN A 441 23.08 -3.53 -16.80
CA ASN A 441 22.97 -4.20 -15.50
C ASN A 441 24.28 -4.92 -15.16
N VAL A 442 24.77 -4.71 -13.94
CA VAL A 442 25.87 -5.50 -13.38
C VAL A 442 25.34 -6.28 -12.19
N THR A 443 25.50 -7.61 -12.24
CA THR A 443 25.11 -8.52 -11.17
C THR A 443 26.31 -8.85 -10.30
N LEU A 444 26.26 -8.45 -9.03
CA LEU A 444 27.22 -8.83 -8.01
C LEU A 444 26.86 -10.22 -7.47
N ASP A 445 27.73 -11.20 -7.71
CA ASP A 445 27.57 -12.61 -7.37
C ASP A 445 28.46 -13.07 -6.22
N ILE A 446 29.60 -12.38 -5.99
CA ILE A 446 30.53 -12.70 -4.90
C ILE A 446 30.04 -12.10 -3.57
N VAL A 447 29.71 -12.96 -2.60
CA VAL A 447 29.41 -12.52 -1.22
C VAL A 447 30.71 -12.26 -0.45
N LYS A 448 30.99 -10.98 -0.16
CA LYS A 448 32.09 -10.58 0.73
C LYS A 448 31.61 -10.53 2.18
N ARG A 449 31.50 -11.69 2.84
CA ARG A 449 31.55 -11.76 4.31
C ARG A 449 32.95 -12.21 4.72
N GLN A 450 33.56 -11.52 5.69
CA GLN A 450 34.91 -11.85 6.16
C GLN A 450 34.97 -13.32 6.63
N LYS A 451 36.03 -14.04 6.24
CA LYS A 451 36.47 -15.38 6.69
C LYS A 451 35.47 -16.15 7.56
N GLY A 452 34.59 -16.90 6.89
CA GLY A 452 33.67 -17.86 7.49
C GLY A 452 32.48 -18.05 6.57
N ALA A 453 32.56 -19.00 5.64
CA ALA A 453 31.42 -19.34 4.79
C ALA A 453 30.31 -19.89 5.69
N THR A 454 29.31 -19.06 6.01
CA THR A 454 28.15 -19.48 6.81
C THR A 454 27.31 -20.54 6.10
N GLY A 455 27.60 -20.86 4.83
CA GLY A 455 26.80 -21.75 3.97
C GLY A 455 25.48 -21.13 3.51
N ILE A 456 25.05 -20.01 4.11
CA ILE A 456 23.79 -19.33 3.80
C ILE A 456 23.74 -18.86 2.33
N PRO A 457 24.79 -18.21 1.77
CA PRO A 457 24.78 -17.80 0.36
C PRO A 457 24.59 -18.97 -0.59
N GLU A 458 25.40 -20.02 -0.44
CA GLU A 458 25.34 -21.22 -1.28
C GLU A 458 23.98 -21.92 -1.16
N TYR A 459 23.48 -22.06 0.07
CA TYR A 459 22.17 -22.66 0.34
C TYR A 459 21.03 -21.86 -0.31
N SER A 460 21.04 -20.53 -0.14
CA SER A 460 20.02 -19.66 -0.71
C SER A 460 20.04 -19.69 -2.25
N MET A 461 21.23 -19.80 -2.85
CA MET A 461 21.38 -19.90 -4.30
C MET A 461 20.81 -21.22 -4.84
N GLN A 462 21.06 -22.35 -4.18
CA GLN A 462 20.46 -23.64 -4.54
C GLN A 462 18.93 -23.56 -4.49
N VAL A 463 18.38 -23.02 -3.40
CA VAL A 463 16.93 -22.82 -3.24
C VAL A 463 16.38 -21.94 -4.36
N ASN A 464 17.05 -20.82 -4.70
CA ASN A 464 16.61 -19.93 -5.78
C ASN A 464 16.62 -20.63 -7.16
N GLN A 465 17.60 -21.49 -7.41
CA GLN A 465 17.67 -22.32 -8.63
C GLN A 465 16.64 -23.46 -8.64
N GLY A 466 15.93 -23.68 -7.53
CA GLY A 466 14.96 -24.77 -7.39
C GLY A 466 15.61 -26.12 -7.09
N LEU A 467 16.87 -26.10 -6.66
CA LEU A 467 17.64 -27.25 -6.23
C LEU A 467 17.44 -27.45 -4.73
N ILE A 468 17.13 -28.67 -4.33
CA ILE A 468 17.08 -29.06 -2.92
C ILE A 468 18.52 -29.37 -2.49
N PRO A 469 19.03 -28.75 -1.42
CA PRO A 469 20.33 -29.09 -0.88
C PRO A 469 20.40 -30.57 -0.48
N GLU A 470 21.55 -31.21 -0.73
CA GLU A 470 21.77 -32.63 -0.38
C GLU A 470 21.54 -32.88 1.12
N HIS A 471 22.00 -31.95 1.95
CA HIS A 471 21.68 -31.89 3.37
C HIS A 471 20.90 -30.61 3.67
N LEU A 472 19.69 -30.76 4.22
CA LEU A 472 18.85 -29.62 4.59
C LEU A 472 19.45 -28.76 5.71
N SER A 473 20.32 -29.35 6.53
CA SER A 473 21.18 -28.65 7.47
C SER A 473 22.61 -28.63 6.94
N MET A 474 23.17 -27.45 6.71
CA MET A 474 24.53 -27.25 6.18
C MET A 474 25.07 -25.89 6.59
N GLY A 475 26.33 -25.84 7.03
CA GLY A 475 26.92 -24.60 7.56
C GLY A 475 26.12 -24.09 8.75
N ASN A 476 25.65 -22.85 8.67
CA ASN A 476 24.83 -22.19 9.68
C ASN A 476 23.33 -22.19 9.31
N VAL A 477 22.91 -23.09 8.42
CA VAL A 477 21.50 -23.34 8.12
C VAL A 477 21.10 -24.65 8.79
N TYR A 478 20.09 -24.58 9.65
CA TYR A 478 19.57 -25.72 10.41
C TYR A 478 18.11 -25.97 10.06
N PHE A 479 17.80 -27.18 9.60
CA PHE A 479 16.44 -27.62 9.32
C PHE A 479 15.88 -28.43 10.48
N HIS A 480 14.66 -28.08 10.90
CA HIS A 480 13.93 -28.68 12.02
C HIS A 480 12.66 -29.35 11.48
N GLU A 481 12.75 -30.65 11.20
CA GLU A 481 11.60 -31.45 10.74
C GLU A 481 10.53 -31.51 11.83
N THR A 482 9.34 -31.03 11.53
CA THR A 482 8.21 -31.06 12.46
C THR A 482 6.87 -31.06 11.74
N SER A 483 5.81 -31.49 12.44
CA SER A 483 4.44 -31.41 11.93
C SER A 483 3.94 -29.96 11.96
N LYS A 484 2.91 -29.66 11.16
CA LYS A 484 2.37 -28.29 11.00
C LYS A 484 1.92 -27.69 12.33
N GLU A 485 1.32 -28.52 13.17
CA GLU A 485 0.74 -28.16 14.47
C GLU A 485 1.82 -27.79 15.48
N ARG A 486 3.07 -28.21 15.27
CA ARG A 486 4.21 -27.95 16.16
C ARG A 486 5.13 -26.85 15.66
N ILE A 487 4.92 -26.30 14.46
CA ILE A 487 5.78 -25.25 13.89
C ILE A 487 5.89 -24.06 14.86
N ALA A 488 4.76 -23.59 15.39
CA ALA A 488 4.75 -22.41 16.25
C ALA A 488 5.50 -22.64 17.55
N GLN A 489 5.30 -23.80 18.17
CA GLN A 489 5.97 -24.23 19.39
C GLN A 489 7.49 -24.35 19.20
N VAL A 490 7.95 -25.03 18.14
CA VAL A 490 9.39 -25.17 17.85
C VAL A 490 10.03 -23.82 17.53
N CYS A 491 9.32 -22.90 16.85
CA CYS A 491 9.82 -21.54 16.64
C CYS A 491 10.02 -20.80 17.97
N ALA A 492 9.11 -20.95 18.93
CA ALA A 492 9.22 -20.33 20.24
C ALA A 492 10.39 -20.91 21.07
N GLU A 493 10.55 -22.24 21.06
CA GLU A 493 11.69 -22.93 21.71
C GLU A 493 13.04 -22.46 21.14
N LEU A 494 13.14 -22.33 19.81
CA LEU A 494 14.34 -21.83 19.15
C LEU A 494 14.60 -20.36 19.47
N TYR A 495 13.55 -19.53 19.52
CA TYR A 495 13.68 -18.12 19.89
C TYR A 495 14.21 -17.96 21.31
N GLN A 496 13.71 -18.76 22.26
CA GLN A 496 14.12 -18.75 23.66
C GLN A 496 15.62 -19.02 23.85
N GLN A 497 16.27 -19.75 22.93
CA GLN A 497 17.71 -20.02 22.99
C GLN A 497 18.57 -18.76 22.77
N SER A 498 18.08 -17.76 22.02
CA SER A 498 18.80 -16.50 21.80
C SER A 498 17.84 -15.34 21.53
N PRO A 499 17.10 -14.86 22.55
CA PRO A 499 16.00 -13.90 22.36
C PRO A 499 16.42 -12.55 21.78
N GLU A 500 17.63 -12.08 22.13
CA GLU A 500 18.16 -10.78 21.70
C GLU A 500 18.65 -10.78 20.24
N ASN A 501 19.04 -11.95 19.71
CA ASN A 501 19.63 -12.07 18.38
C ASN A 501 18.69 -12.71 17.36
N SER A 502 17.55 -13.25 17.80
CA SER A 502 16.62 -14.01 16.96
C SER A 502 15.47 -13.16 16.45
N ARG A 503 15.02 -13.44 15.24
CA ARG A 503 13.72 -12.97 14.73
C ARG A 503 13.00 -14.11 14.03
N VAL A 504 11.71 -14.27 14.32
CA VAL A 504 10.88 -15.24 13.60
C VAL A 504 10.17 -14.56 12.43
N VAL A 505 10.15 -15.23 11.27
CA VAL A 505 9.36 -14.82 10.11
C VAL A 505 8.30 -15.86 9.78
N GLY A 506 7.07 -15.39 9.63
CA GLY A 506 5.90 -16.22 9.30
C GLY A 506 5.20 -15.76 8.01
N ALA A 507 4.37 -16.65 7.46
CA ALA A 507 3.66 -16.41 6.20
C ALA A 507 2.30 -15.73 6.37
N THR A 508 1.57 -16.04 7.45
CA THR A 508 0.21 -15.56 7.70
C THR A 508 0.13 -14.80 9.02
N THR A 509 -0.82 -13.87 9.12
CA THR A 509 -1.04 -13.10 10.36
C THR A 509 -1.48 -13.98 11.53
N ALA A 510 -2.25 -15.04 11.27
CA ALA A 510 -2.66 -16.01 12.29
C ALA A 510 -1.46 -16.75 12.90
N MET A 511 -0.59 -17.33 12.06
CA MET A 511 0.63 -17.99 12.53
C MET A 511 1.56 -17.02 13.26
N VAL A 512 1.71 -15.80 12.74
CA VAL A 512 2.53 -14.76 13.38
C VAL A 512 1.99 -14.42 14.77
N ALA A 513 0.67 -14.31 14.93
CA ALA A 513 0.05 -14.04 16.24
C ALA A 513 0.24 -15.20 17.22
N GLU A 514 0.04 -16.43 16.76
CA GLU A 514 0.26 -17.65 17.57
C GLU A 514 1.70 -17.74 18.07
N ILE A 515 2.69 -17.60 17.17
CA ILE A 515 4.11 -17.62 17.53
C ILE A 515 4.46 -16.48 18.50
N ASN A 516 3.93 -15.28 18.27
CA ASN A 516 4.19 -14.14 19.16
C ASN A 516 3.71 -14.42 20.59
N ASN A 517 2.53 -15.00 20.76
CA ASN A 517 2.00 -15.34 22.08
C ASN A 517 2.89 -16.39 22.78
N LEU A 518 3.25 -17.46 22.06
CA LEU A 518 4.11 -18.52 22.60
C LEU A 518 5.50 -18.00 22.98
N ILE A 519 6.08 -17.10 22.16
CA ILE A 519 7.36 -16.48 22.49
C ILE A 519 7.22 -15.60 23.74
N GLN A 520 6.21 -14.73 23.80
CA GLN A 520 5.99 -13.86 24.96
C GLN A 520 5.86 -14.69 26.24
N GLU A 521 5.11 -15.78 26.20
CA GLU A 521 4.96 -16.70 27.35
C GLU A 521 6.29 -17.36 27.75
N ALA A 522 7.14 -17.70 26.78
CA ALA A 522 8.41 -18.36 27.02
C ALA A 522 9.54 -17.42 27.48
N VAL A 523 9.57 -16.17 27.00
CA VAL A 523 10.68 -15.22 27.23
C VAL A 523 10.31 -14.04 28.12
N ASN A 524 9.02 -13.72 28.26
CA ASN A 524 8.53 -12.61 29.08
C ASN A 524 7.25 -12.98 29.89
N PRO A 525 7.23 -14.11 30.63
CA PRO A 525 6.04 -14.57 31.37
C PRO A 525 5.57 -13.57 32.44
N ASP A 526 6.51 -12.95 33.15
CA ASP A 526 6.25 -12.12 34.33
C ASP A 526 6.36 -10.61 34.06
N GLY A 527 6.49 -10.20 32.80
CA GLY A 527 6.58 -8.80 32.42
C GLY A 527 5.37 -7.98 32.88
N ALA A 528 5.62 -6.80 33.45
CA ALA A 528 4.55 -5.92 33.93
C ALA A 528 3.63 -5.53 32.79
N ARG A 529 2.33 -5.81 32.92
CA ARG A 529 1.33 -5.47 31.90
C ARG A 529 1.23 -3.96 31.70
N MET A 530 0.92 -3.57 30.48
CA MET A 530 0.75 -2.17 30.15
C MET A 530 -0.52 -1.60 30.79
N ILE A 531 -0.35 -0.57 31.62
CA ILE A 531 -1.41 0.09 32.42
C ILE A 531 -1.24 1.60 32.28
N PHE A 532 -2.30 2.32 31.96
CA PHE A 532 -2.28 3.77 31.78
C PHE A 532 -3.64 4.39 32.09
N GLU A 533 -3.68 5.70 32.34
CA GLU A 533 -4.92 6.44 32.55
C GLU A 533 -5.34 7.16 31.26
N MET A 534 -6.63 7.10 30.94
CA MET A 534 -7.20 7.83 29.81
C MET A 534 -8.62 8.28 30.21
N TYR A 535 -8.92 9.56 30.02
CA TYR A 535 -10.21 10.16 30.41
C TYR A 535 -10.61 9.94 31.88
N GLY A 536 -9.63 9.83 32.80
CA GLY A 536 -9.87 9.59 34.23
C GLY A 536 -10.17 8.13 34.60
N GLU A 537 -10.07 7.19 33.65
CA GLU A 537 -10.20 5.75 33.89
C GLU A 537 -8.87 5.03 33.65
N THR A 538 -8.62 3.97 34.42
CA THR A 538 -7.44 3.11 34.25
C THR A 538 -7.72 2.05 33.18
N TYR A 539 -6.92 2.06 32.12
CA TYR A 539 -6.93 1.09 31.04
C TYR A 539 -5.78 0.09 31.19
N ARG A 540 -6.02 -1.15 30.74
CA ARG A 540 -5.03 -2.23 30.76
C ARG A 540 -4.98 -2.96 29.42
N ARG A 541 -3.82 -2.96 28.77
CA ARG A 541 -3.52 -3.82 27.62
C ARG A 541 -3.02 -5.17 28.15
N ASN A 542 -3.80 -6.22 27.94
CA ASN A 542 -3.47 -7.56 28.46
C ASN A 542 -2.43 -8.31 27.63
N ASP A 543 -2.23 -7.89 26.38
CA ASP A 543 -1.37 -8.52 25.39
C ASP A 543 0.05 -7.94 25.35
N LEU A 544 0.30 -6.77 25.95
CA LEU A 544 1.62 -6.13 25.99
C LEU A 544 2.17 -6.03 27.42
N ARG A 545 3.46 -6.33 27.55
CA ARG A 545 4.22 -6.39 28.79
C ARG A 545 5.52 -5.61 28.63
N GLN A 546 5.98 -4.99 29.71
CA GLN A 546 7.31 -4.38 29.74
C GLN A 546 8.37 -5.42 29.34
N GLY A 547 9.31 -5.02 28.50
CA GLY A 547 10.30 -5.90 27.88
C GLY A 547 9.87 -6.51 26.55
N ASP A 548 8.61 -6.35 26.12
CA ASP A 548 8.18 -6.90 24.85
C ASP A 548 8.79 -6.23 23.64
N VAL A 549 9.11 -7.03 22.63
CA VAL A 549 9.38 -6.52 21.29
C VAL A 549 8.06 -6.06 20.67
N ILE A 550 8.00 -4.78 20.30
CA ILE A 550 6.86 -4.11 19.70
C ILE A 550 7.08 -3.91 18.21
N LEU A 551 6.02 -4.13 17.44
CA LEU A 551 5.90 -3.81 16.03
C LEU A 551 4.83 -2.74 15.84
N PHE A 552 5.20 -1.62 15.20
CA PHE A 552 4.25 -0.59 14.79
C PHE A 552 3.65 -0.91 13.42
N THR A 553 2.33 -0.87 13.30
CA THR A 553 1.61 -1.25 12.07
C THR A 553 1.11 -0.08 11.23
N GLN A 554 1.34 1.16 11.67
CA GLN A 554 0.93 2.38 10.98
C GLN A 554 2.05 3.43 11.05
N ASN A 555 2.03 4.37 10.11
CA ASN A 555 2.97 5.50 10.12
C ASN A 555 2.48 6.56 11.11
N ASN A 556 3.40 7.12 11.89
CA ASN A 556 3.21 8.34 12.66
C ASN A 556 4.42 9.25 12.42
N TYR A 557 4.26 10.19 11.49
CA TYR A 557 5.35 11.05 11.02
C TYR A 557 5.84 12.03 12.08
N GLU A 558 4.97 12.49 12.99
CA GLU A 558 5.34 13.42 14.06
C GLU A 558 6.37 12.80 15.01
N LYS A 559 6.27 11.49 15.23
CA LYS A 559 7.15 10.73 16.12
C LYS A 559 8.19 9.89 15.38
N GLY A 560 8.39 10.12 14.08
CA GLY A 560 9.34 9.36 13.26
C GLY A 560 8.99 7.87 13.06
N ILE A 561 7.85 7.39 13.58
CA ILE A 561 7.46 5.98 13.51
C ILE A 561 6.88 5.66 12.15
N GLN A 562 7.22 4.48 11.67
CA GLN A 562 6.71 3.95 10.40
C GLN A 562 6.17 2.54 10.56
N ASN A 563 5.27 2.15 9.65
CA ASN A 563 4.77 0.78 9.57
C ASN A 563 5.95 -0.19 9.32
N GLY A 564 6.10 -1.18 10.21
CA GLY A 564 7.22 -2.10 10.21
C GLY A 564 8.37 -1.70 11.13
N SER A 565 8.26 -0.57 11.84
CA SER A 565 9.23 -0.19 12.88
C SER A 565 9.14 -1.13 14.06
N LEU A 566 10.29 -1.43 14.63
CA LEU A 566 10.47 -2.34 15.75
C LEU A 566 11.10 -1.57 16.91
N GLY A 567 10.81 -2.03 18.12
CA GLY A 567 11.41 -1.53 19.34
C GLY A 567 11.06 -2.40 20.53
N THR A 568 11.53 -2.00 21.70
CA THR A 568 11.28 -2.69 22.97
C THR A 568 10.44 -1.79 23.88
N LEU A 569 9.37 -2.33 24.47
CA LEU A 569 8.55 -1.61 25.46
C LEU A 569 9.32 -1.50 26.79
N THR A 570 10.08 -0.42 26.97
CA THR A 570 10.92 -0.21 28.15
C THR A 570 10.12 0.22 29.38
N ARG A 571 8.98 0.89 29.17
CA ARG A 571 8.06 1.29 30.25
C ARG A 571 6.61 0.99 29.89
N ALA A 572 5.96 0.13 30.67
CA ALA A 572 4.57 -0.27 30.45
C ALA A 572 3.56 0.44 31.36
N VAL A 573 4.02 1.19 32.37
CA VAL A 573 3.14 1.97 33.24
C VAL A 573 3.16 3.42 32.79
N GLY A 574 1.99 3.97 32.45
CA GLY A 574 1.82 5.36 32.04
C GLY A 574 2.08 6.37 33.17
N ALA A 575 2.42 7.59 32.79
CA ALA A 575 2.55 8.72 33.70
C ALA A 575 2.06 10.00 33.01
N GLY A 576 0.99 10.61 33.55
CA GLY A 576 0.35 11.77 32.93
C GLY A 576 -0.22 11.43 31.54
N ASP A 577 0.15 12.23 30.55
CA ASP A 577 -0.31 12.07 29.15
C ASP A 577 0.47 11.02 28.34
N ASP A 578 1.49 10.38 28.93
CA ASP A 578 2.22 9.28 28.29
C ASP A 578 1.77 7.92 28.84
N TYR A 579 1.37 7.02 27.94
CA TYR A 579 0.89 5.68 28.28
C TYR A 579 2.01 4.63 28.42
N GLY A 580 3.24 4.95 28.02
CA GLY A 580 4.39 4.05 28.12
C GLY A 580 5.55 4.49 27.23
N VAL A 581 6.71 3.84 27.31
CA VAL A 581 7.88 4.21 26.49
C VAL A 581 8.34 2.99 25.71
N VAL A 582 8.50 3.18 24.40
CA VAL A 582 9.12 2.19 23.50
C VAL A 582 10.46 2.75 23.04
N GLU A 583 11.53 2.00 23.25
CA GLU A 583 12.83 2.28 22.66
C GLU A 583 12.90 1.60 21.30
N LEU A 584 12.96 2.37 20.22
CA LEU A 584 13.06 1.84 18.86
C LEU A 584 14.42 1.15 18.65
N ASP A 585 14.49 0.22 17.70
CA ASP A 585 15.75 -0.42 17.28
C ASP A 585 16.80 0.61 16.80
N THR A 586 16.38 1.84 16.49
CA THR A 586 17.23 2.98 16.13
C THR A 586 17.91 3.65 17.33
N GLY A 587 17.54 3.27 18.57
CA GLY A 587 17.96 3.89 19.82
C GLY A 587 17.11 5.09 20.27
N GLU A 588 16.12 5.50 19.45
CA GLU A 588 15.22 6.60 19.81
C GLU A 588 14.13 6.14 20.78
N SER A 589 13.90 6.88 21.86
CA SER A 589 12.80 6.63 22.80
C SER A 589 11.53 7.36 22.36
N VAL A 590 10.43 6.61 22.24
CA VAL A 590 9.12 7.14 21.89
C VAL A 590 8.12 6.95 23.02
N TYR A 591 7.57 8.08 23.47
CA TYR A 591 6.44 8.15 24.40
C TYR A 591 5.16 7.71 23.69
N VAL A 592 4.39 6.79 24.28
CA VAL A 592 3.20 6.19 23.69
C VAL A 592 1.99 7.10 23.93
N THR A 593 1.43 7.59 22.83
CA THR A 593 0.15 8.32 22.80
C THR A 593 -1.00 7.40 22.36
N GLN A 594 -2.24 7.88 22.49
CA GLN A 594 -3.44 7.16 22.02
C GLN A 594 -3.31 6.68 20.57
N SER A 595 -2.85 7.54 19.67
CA SER A 595 -2.64 7.20 18.25
C SER A 595 -1.60 6.09 18.01
N LEU A 596 -0.62 5.93 18.92
CA LEU A 596 0.37 4.86 18.83
C LEU A 596 -0.13 3.57 19.44
N LEU A 597 -0.89 3.65 20.53
CA LEU A 597 -1.43 2.51 21.23
C LEU A 597 -2.20 1.56 20.30
N ASP A 598 -3.01 2.13 19.40
CA ASP A 598 -3.84 1.38 18.46
C ASP A 598 -3.03 0.61 17.40
N CYS A 599 -1.80 1.04 17.12
CA CYS A 599 -0.94 0.45 16.09
C CYS A 599 0.22 -0.39 16.65
N MET A 600 0.32 -0.56 17.97
CA MET A 600 1.30 -1.42 18.64
C MET A 600 0.83 -2.88 18.70
N ARG A 601 1.67 -3.80 18.21
CA ARG A 601 1.49 -5.26 18.27
C ARG A 601 2.79 -5.92 18.72
N LEU A 602 2.74 -7.18 19.16
CA LEU A 602 3.95 -7.98 19.39
C LEU A 602 4.76 -8.14 18.11
N GLY A 603 6.09 -8.10 18.25
CA GLY A 603 7.06 -8.09 17.17
C GLY A 603 8.06 -9.24 17.16
N TYR A 604 8.02 -10.18 18.11
CA TYR A 604 8.92 -11.34 18.15
C TYR A 604 8.89 -12.16 16.84
N CYS A 605 7.70 -12.31 16.28
CA CYS A 605 7.44 -12.84 14.96
C CYS A 605 6.81 -11.76 14.08
N ILE A 606 7.28 -11.64 12.85
CA ILE A 606 6.74 -10.71 11.84
C ILE A 606 6.45 -11.45 10.54
N THR A 607 5.58 -10.88 9.70
CA THR A 607 5.43 -11.42 8.34
C THR A 607 6.70 -11.13 7.54
N LEU A 608 7.06 -12.00 6.60
CA LEU A 608 8.25 -11.79 5.77
C LEU A 608 8.24 -10.44 5.03
N HIS A 609 7.06 -9.99 4.55
CA HIS A 609 6.89 -8.67 3.93
C HIS A 609 7.33 -7.51 4.85
N LYS A 610 7.06 -7.62 6.17
CA LYS A 610 7.51 -6.62 7.15
C LYS A 610 8.99 -6.75 7.52
N ALA A 611 9.61 -7.89 7.21
CA ALA A 611 11.05 -8.10 7.35
C ALA A 611 11.85 -7.63 6.12
N GLN A 612 11.21 -7.20 5.04
CA GLN A 612 11.90 -6.72 3.83
C GLN A 612 12.71 -5.45 4.12
N GLY A 613 13.83 -5.30 3.40
CA GLY A 613 14.81 -4.24 3.67
C GLY A 613 15.49 -4.37 5.04
N SER A 614 15.36 -5.53 5.70
CA SER A 614 15.97 -5.81 7.01
C SER A 614 16.88 -7.00 6.99
N GLN A 615 17.85 -6.99 7.88
CA GLN A 615 18.69 -8.13 8.20
C GLN A 615 18.71 -8.30 9.71
N PHE A 616 18.88 -9.55 10.14
CA PHE A 616 18.89 -9.95 11.54
C PHE A 616 20.01 -10.97 11.77
N PRO A 617 20.68 -10.96 12.93
CA PRO A 617 21.74 -11.91 13.24
C PRO A 617 21.31 -13.38 13.02
N ARG A 618 20.14 -13.74 13.58
CA ARG A 618 19.57 -15.08 13.49
C ARG A 618 18.10 -15.02 13.05
N ILE A 619 17.76 -15.75 11.99
CA ILE A 619 16.38 -15.86 11.48
C ILE A 619 15.82 -17.25 11.74
N ILE A 620 14.60 -17.31 12.25
CA ILE A 620 13.80 -18.53 12.37
C ILE A 620 12.64 -18.44 11.37
N ILE A 621 12.56 -19.37 10.43
CA ILE A 621 11.57 -19.41 9.35
C ILE A 621 10.50 -20.43 9.73
N ALA A 622 9.29 -19.95 10.02
CA ALA A 622 8.12 -20.80 10.16
C ALA A 622 7.61 -21.20 8.76
N LEU A 623 8.09 -22.34 8.26
CA LEU A 623 7.86 -22.80 6.90
C LEU A 623 6.61 -23.65 6.82
N GLN A 624 5.55 -23.07 6.24
CA GLN A 624 4.33 -23.80 5.92
C GLN A 624 3.85 -23.43 4.52
N LYS A 625 3.60 -24.45 3.68
CA LYS A 625 3.09 -24.24 2.34
C LYS A 625 1.71 -23.58 2.40
N GLY A 626 1.56 -22.50 1.64
CA GLY A 626 0.33 -21.75 1.52
C GLY A 626 0.30 -20.94 0.22
N ARG A 627 -0.68 -20.05 0.07
CA ARG A 627 -0.81 -19.23 -1.15
C ARG A 627 0.37 -18.27 -1.38
N ILE A 628 0.94 -17.75 -0.29
CA ILE A 628 1.99 -16.72 -0.31
C ILE A 628 3.39 -17.34 -0.31
N VAL A 629 3.55 -18.56 0.22
CA VAL A 629 4.85 -19.21 0.41
C VAL A 629 5.24 -19.93 -0.87
N ASP A 630 6.17 -19.34 -1.60
CA ASP A 630 6.80 -19.91 -2.79
C ASP A 630 8.34 -19.87 -2.67
N ARG A 631 9.04 -20.26 -3.74
CA ARG A 631 10.50 -20.25 -3.79
C ARG A 631 11.12 -18.87 -3.49
N ALA A 632 10.53 -17.79 -4.00
CA ALA A 632 11.05 -16.44 -3.79
C ALA A 632 10.83 -15.99 -2.34
N TRP A 633 9.71 -16.38 -1.73
CA TRP A 633 9.45 -16.19 -0.31
C TRP A 633 10.52 -16.89 0.54
N LEU A 634 10.78 -18.17 0.28
CA LEU A 634 11.78 -18.94 1.03
C LEU A 634 13.19 -18.37 0.85
N TYR A 635 13.58 -18.07 -0.39
CA TYR A 635 14.85 -17.40 -0.69
C TYR A 635 14.98 -16.06 0.05
N THR A 636 13.94 -15.23 0.00
CA THR A 636 13.93 -13.93 0.67
C THR A 636 14.05 -14.07 2.18
N ALA A 637 13.38 -15.07 2.79
CA ALA A 637 13.45 -15.36 4.21
C ALA A 637 14.86 -15.80 4.64
N ILE A 638 15.50 -16.71 3.88
CA ILE A 638 16.87 -17.17 4.15
C ILE A 638 17.86 -15.99 4.08
N THR A 639 17.71 -15.13 3.07
CA THR A 639 18.61 -13.97 2.87
C THR A 639 18.42 -12.82 3.87
N ARG A 640 17.43 -12.91 4.77
CA ARG A 640 17.32 -11.97 5.91
C ARG A 640 18.35 -12.24 7.01
N ALA A 641 18.99 -13.41 7.03
CA ALA A 641 19.96 -13.77 8.06
C ALA A 641 21.37 -13.23 7.79
N GLU A 642 22.00 -12.73 8.85
CA GLU A 642 23.41 -12.32 8.83
C GLU A 642 24.34 -13.47 9.21
N HIS A 643 23.98 -14.27 10.21
CA HIS A 643 24.86 -15.30 10.75
C HIS A 643 24.24 -16.69 10.76
N GLU A 644 22.94 -16.82 11.06
CA GLU A 644 22.32 -18.13 11.32
C GLU A 644 20.86 -18.20 10.82
N VAL A 645 20.47 -19.35 10.26
CA VAL A 645 19.12 -19.62 9.77
C VAL A 645 18.59 -20.91 10.38
N HIS A 646 17.39 -20.85 10.95
CA HIS A 646 16.60 -22.02 11.34
C HIS A 646 15.38 -22.12 10.43
N ILE A 647 15.16 -23.26 9.80
CA ILE A 647 13.98 -23.54 8.99
C ILE A 647 13.14 -24.58 9.71
N VAL A 648 11.92 -24.23 10.09
CA VAL A 648 11.02 -25.07 10.89
C VAL A 648 9.83 -25.46 10.04
N GLY A 649 9.69 -26.74 9.72
CA GLY A 649 8.62 -27.25 8.87
C GLY A 649 8.86 -28.69 8.43
N SER A 650 8.14 -29.14 7.40
CA SER A 650 8.33 -30.50 6.87
C SER A 650 9.21 -30.53 5.62
N THR A 651 10.01 -31.57 5.48
CA THR A 651 10.88 -31.83 4.32
C THR A 651 10.06 -31.88 3.03
N ALA A 652 8.86 -32.47 3.10
CA ALA A 652 7.95 -32.55 1.96
C ALA A 652 7.51 -31.15 1.47
N GLU A 653 7.18 -30.25 2.40
CA GLU A 653 6.81 -28.88 2.02
C GLU A 653 8.00 -28.06 1.55
N PHE A 654 9.16 -28.16 2.22
CA PHE A 654 10.40 -27.52 1.76
C PHE A 654 10.73 -27.92 0.31
N ALA A 655 10.68 -29.21 0.02
CA ALA A 655 10.93 -29.75 -1.32
C ALA A 655 9.93 -29.21 -2.34
N ALA A 656 8.64 -29.21 -2.00
CA ALA A 656 7.57 -28.73 -2.88
C ALA A 656 7.68 -27.23 -3.18
N ILE A 657 7.98 -26.41 -2.15
CA ILE A 657 8.15 -24.96 -2.26
C ILE A 657 9.38 -24.63 -3.10
N THR A 658 10.50 -25.33 -2.87
CA THR A 658 11.75 -25.12 -3.59
C THR A 658 11.61 -25.47 -5.07
N LYS A 659 11.03 -26.64 -5.39
CA LYS A 659 10.90 -27.09 -6.79
C LYS A 659 9.89 -26.30 -7.60
N ALA A 660 8.81 -25.80 -6.99
CA ALA A 660 7.82 -25.00 -7.70
C ALA A 660 8.43 -23.67 -8.20
N PRO A 661 8.07 -23.18 -9.40
CA PRO A 661 8.44 -21.84 -9.83
C PRO A 661 7.80 -20.80 -8.91
N SER A 662 8.49 -19.69 -8.66
CA SER A 662 7.92 -18.62 -7.83
C SER A 662 6.75 -17.93 -8.53
N ASN A 663 5.82 -17.39 -7.74
CA ASN A 663 4.70 -16.59 -8.23
C ASN A 663 5.19 -15.39 -9.03
N ALA A 664 6.35 -14.81 -8.68
CA ALA A 664 7.00 -13.75 -9.46
C ALA A 664 7.29 -14.17 -10.91
N HIS A 665 7.75 -15.41 -11.13
CA HIS A 665 7.98 -15.93 -12.49
C HIS A 665 6.67 -16.09 -13.26
N ASN A 666 5.61 -16.53 -12.58
CA ASN A 666 4.28 -16.71 -13.17
C ASN A 666 3.52 -15.39 -13.44
N ARG A 667 4.07 -14.24 -13.01
CA ARG A 667 3.50 -12.93 -13.35
C ARG A 667 3.69 -12.60 -14.82
N ASN A 668 2.59 -12.53 -15.55
CA ASN A 668 2.50 -11.88 -16.85
C ASN A 668 2.77 -10.38 -16.70
N SER A 669 3.85 -9.92 -17.33
CA SER A 669 4.22 -8.51 -17.44
C SER A 669 4.65 -8.19 -18.86
N TYR A 670 4.06 -7.19 -19.50
CA TYR A 670 4.34 -6.82 -20.90
C TYR A 670 5.50 -5.82 -21.01
N LEU A 671 5.88 -5.19 -19.90
CA LEU A 671 7.03 -4.29 -19.82
C LEU A 671 8.31 -4.91 -20.41
N ARG A 672 8.59 -6.18 -20.11
CA ARG A 672 9.76 -6.89 -20.66
C ARG A 672 9.76 -6.90 -22.19
N ASP A 673 8.62 -7.18 -22.81
CA ASP A 673 8.50 -7.26 -24.26
C ASP A 673 8.54 -5.86 -24.90
N LEU A 674 8.02 -4.83 -24.20
CA LEU A 674 8.16 -3.44 -24.61
C LEU A 674 9.60 -2.93 -24.53
N LEU A 675 10.39 -3.37 -23.56
CA LEU A 675 11.81 -3.01 -23.43
C LEU A 675 12.70 -3.68 -24.49
N LYS A 676 12.27 -4.81 -25.07
CA LYS A 676 13.01 -5.50 -26.14
C LYS A 676 12.81 -4.89 -27.53
N LYS A 677 11.83 -4.00 -27.69
CA LYS A 677 11.54 -3.28 -28.93
C LYS A 677 12.43 -2.04 -29.03
#